data_AF-A0A956C435-F1
#
_entry.id   AF-A0A956C435-F1
#
_cell.length_a   1.000
_cell.length_b   1.000
_cell.length_c   1.000
_cell.angle_alpha   90.00
_cell.angle_beta   90.00
_cell.angle_gamma   90.00
#
_symmetry.space_group_name_H-M   'P 1'
#
loop_
_entity.id
_entity.type
_entity.pdbx_description
1 polymer ?
#
loop_
_entity_poly.entity_id
_entity_poly.type
_entity_poly.pdbx_seq_one_letter_code
_entity_poly.pdbx_strand_id
1 'polypeptide(L)'
;MIPSRRRGRARSLATLTALVAACTFPPGCSSSTEQEPPRCLAGSFPRAAMGAPALRPVAGATFAGDDVVDIADASGDRIVAQRSGKISRQVGDSAPSMAADLSAVVGAGRVLGVSVAPAALGGDLFVSMLLPAPSGFEHVVDRVPATGATFDVAARRRVWTVLRTDESTVGGRIAFGPDDKLYVPVGDSALQSTALDASTFYGKVLRLDVSGPGPYASPPDNPFADGVSGLAEVWALGLRDPGRPAFDVDARAAWITDVGEAQLEVNRLERGASYGWPTRDGRGCSGGAKSCPSDGARPPEMSRAWSGGGPRVADVVTPRGATHPLRGRLVLLDRAAGALELVDPLGPAGASSVSPLLATAARVVTTMGDGIVAVDGDRLLELAFDGSKPAGAPASLLASGCAGANASPGPGAILYGVASPLWSDGAEKKRWVFLPPDAKIGVKADGDLELPVGAVVAKTFIVDGKNVETRLLVQTELGAWDGYSYEWKTDQSDAELLPAGKTKEVGARKTWTYPSRVECTSCHTAAAGFTLGLELRQLGEPGAPDRFGALAERMVTPPDVAKYPAFPSTSVAGASDEAKARAYLHTNCSMCHRPGAAPAPALIDLRADVDLRTMDVCAPPLAGDLGIVDARIVAPGDPVRSVLSRRMRSVDHARMPKLGSRVVDAPAADVVDAWIRGVTCP
;
A
#
# COMPACT_ATOMS: atom_id res chain seq x y z
N MET A 1 -66.89 -21.67 -75.33
CA MET A 1 -66.36 -20.32 -75.08
C MET A 1 -65.31 -20.39 -73.98
N ILE A 2 -64.20 -19.70 -74.22
CA ILE A 2 -62.94 -19.46 -73.47
C ILE A 2 -63.21 -18.88 -72.04
N PRO A 3 -62.31 -18.85 -71.01
CA PRO A 3 -60.92 -19.37 -70.84
C PRO A 3 -60.55 -20.10 -69.51
N SER A 4 -59.31 -20.64 -69.53
CA SER A 4 -58.25 -20.70 -68.48
C SER A 4 -58.47 -21.54 -67.21
N ARG A 5 -57.90 -22.74 -67.13
CA ARG A 5 -56.47 -23.13 -66.85
C ARG A 5 -56.12 -23.21 -65.36
N ARG A 6 -56.32 -24.41 -64.79
CA ARG A 6 -55.45 -25.04 -63.79
C ARG A 6 -55.24 -26.50 -64.20
N ARG A 7 -54.01 -26.87 -64.57
CA ARG A 7 -53.61 -28.27 -64.79
C ARG A 7 -52.79 -28.71 -63.59
N GLY A 8 -53.42 -29.47 -62.70
CA GLY A 8 -52.72 -30.49 -61.94
C GLY A 8 -52.56 -31.74 -62.80
N ARG A 9 -51.46 -32.46 -62.66
CA ARG A 9 -51.44 -33.91 -62.86
C ARG A 9 -50.20 -34.52 -62.21
N ALA A 10 -50.51 -35.55 -61.44
CA ALA A 10 -49.64 -36.43 -60.70
C ALA A 10 -48.51 -37.03 -61.54
N ARG A 11 -47.37 -37.31 -60.88
CA ARG A 11 -46.39 -38.28 -61.36
C ARG A 11 -45.93 -39.18 -60.22
N SER A 12 -45.92 -40.46 -60.55
CA SER A 12 -45.66 -41.64 -59.74
C SER A 12 -44.25 -41.71 -59.14
N LEU A 13 -44.16 -42.38 -57.99
CA LEU A 13 -42.93 -42.85 -57.36
C LEU A 13 -42.18 -43.84 -58.26
N ALA A 14 -40.87 -43.64 -58.40
CA ALA A 14 -39.90 -44.71 -58.63
C ALA A 14 -38.57 -44.30 -57.97
N THR A 15 -38.15 -45.09 -56.98
CA THR A 15 -36.88 -45.04 -56.26
C THR A 15 -35.69 -45.20 -57.20
N LEU A 16 -34.75 -44.25 -57.17
CA LEU A 16 -33.44 -44.35 -57.83
C LEU A 16 -32.35 -44.49 -56.77
N THR A 17 -31.76 -45.67 -56.67
CA THR A 17 -30.48 -45.93 -56.02
C THR A 17 -29.38 -45.51 -56.99
N ALA A 18 -28.55 -44.53 -56.64
CA ALA A 18 -27.44 -44.08 -57.48
C ALA A 18 -26.11 -44.14 -56.70
N LEU A 19 -25.13 -44.72 -57.39
CA LEU A 19 -23.74 -44.99 -57.00
C LEU A 19 -23.03 -43.81 -56.31
N VAL A 20 -22.31 -44.14 -55.23
CA VAL A 20 -21.26 -43.30 -54.66
C VAL A 20 -20.02 -43.40 -55.55
N ALA A 21 -19.70 -42.31 -56.26
CA ALA A 21 -18.39 -42.10 -56.86
C ALA A 21 -17.53 -41.31 -55.88
N ALA A 22 -16.47 -41.94 -55.36
CA ALA A 22 -15.50 -41.29 -54.49
C ALA A 22 -14.71 -40.23 -55.28
N CYS A 23 -14.91 -38.95 -54.95
CA CYS A 23 -13.99 -37.88 -55.31
C CYS A 23 -13.08 -37.61 -54.09
N THR A 24 -11.81 -37.96 -54.22
CA THR A 24 -10.74 -37.56 -53.30
C THR A 24 -10.41 -36.08 -53.51
N PHE A 25 -10.82 -35.22 -52.57
CA PHE A 25 -10.35 -33.84 -52.48
C PHE A 25 -8.97 -33.79 -51.79
N PRO A 26 -8.05 -32.91 -52.23
CA PRO A 26 -6.79 -32.68 -51.53
C PRO A 26 -7.05 -32.02 -50.15
N PRO A 27 -6.28 -32.36 -49.10
CA PRO A 27 -6.42 -31.77 -47.79
C PRO A 27 -5.82 -30.35 -47.82
N GLY A 28 -6.66 -29.34 -47.98
CA GLY A 28 -6.17 -27.97 -48.14
C GLY A 28 -7.24 -26.90 -48.19
N CYS A 29 -8.29 -27.03 -47.37
CA CYS A 29 -9.19 -25.92 -47.04
C CYS A 29 -9.49 -26.02 -45.55
N SER A 30 -8.56 -25.55 -44.73
CA SER A 30 -8.90 -25.11 -43.39
C SER A 30 -9.87 -23.94 -43.56
N SER A 31 -11.08 -24.08 -43.06
CA SER A 31 -11.89 -22.93 -42.68
C SER A 31 -11.01 -22.02 -41.83
N SER A 32 -10.65 -20.84 -42.34
CA SER A 32 -10.22 -19.75 -41.46
C SER A 32 -11.41 -19.49 -40.56
N THR A 33 -11.36 -19.97 -39.32
CA THR A 33 -12.12 -19.35 -38.24
C THR A 33 -11.74 -17.88 -38.28
N GLU A 34 -12.62 -17.02 -38.79
CA GLU A 34 -12.57 -15.59 -38.52
C GLU A 34 -12.56 -15.47 -37.01
N GLN A 35 -11.37 -15.23 -36.44
CA GLN A 35 -11.21 -15.07 -35.02
C GLN A 35 -11.96 -13.79 -34.67
N GLU A 36 -13.07 -13.92 -33.94
CA GLU A 36 -13.89 -12.78 -33.54
C GLU A 36 -12.96 -11.71 -32.93
N PRO A 37 -13.08 -10.43 -33.35
CA PRO A 37 -12.17 -9.39 -32.88
C PRO A 37 -12.15 -9.36 -31.35
N PRO A 38 -10.97 -9.17 -30.72
CA PRO A 38 -10.84 -9.18 -29.28
C PRO A 38 -11.80 -8.16 -28.68
N ARG A 39 -12.61 -8.59 -27.70
CA ARG A 39 -13.53 -7.71 -26.96
C ARG A 39 -12.80 -7.16 -25.75
N CYS A 40 -12.75 -5.84 -25.59
CA CYS A 40 -12.13 -5.22 -24.41
C CYS A 40 -12.99 -5.42 -23.15
N LEU A 41 -12.85 -6.56 -22.49
CA LEU A 41 -13.53 -6.91 -21.25
C LEU A 41 -12.54 -7.59 -20.30
N ALA A 42 -12.87 -7.66 -19.01
CA ALA A 42 -11.97 -8.24 -18.01
C ALA A 42 -11.50 -9.67 -18.34
N GLY A 43 -12.31 -10.49 -19.03
CA GLY A 43 -11.90 -11.82 -19.48
C GLY A 43 -10.70 -11.84 -20.43
N SER A 44 -10.43 -10.72 -21.13
CA SER A 44 -9.21 -10.52 -21.94
C SER A 44 -8.00 -10.08 -21.12
N PHE A 45 -8.17 -9.84 -19.82
CA PHE A 45 -7.16 -9.49 -18.85
C PHE A 45 -7.23 -10.48 -17.69
N PRO A 46 -6.84 -11.76 -17.90
CA PRO A 46 -6.78 -12.72 -16.81
C PRO A 46 -5.93 -12.13 -15.70
N ARG A 47 -6.39 -12.30 -14.46
CA ARG A 47 -5.72 -11.75 -13.27
C ARG A 47 -4.23 -12.06 -13.39
N ALA A 48 -3.42 -11.00 -13.29
CA ALA A 48 -2.05 -11.20 -12.90
C ALA A 48 -2.12 -11.89 -11.53
N ALA A 49 -1.75 -13.17 -11.46
CA ALA A 49 -1.12 -13.62 -10.23
C ALA A 49 -0.12 -12.51 -9.86
N MET A 50 -0.12 -12.04 -8.60
CA MET A 50 1.00 -11.23 -8.11
C MET A 50 2.25 -11.86 -8.71
N GLY A 51 3.00 -11.12 -9.53
CA GLY A 51 4.13 -11.76 -10.20
C GLY A 51 4.98 -12.41 -9.13
N ALA A 52 5.48 -13.61 -9.43
CA ALA A 52 6.00 -14.52 -8.41
C ALA A 52 6.88 -13.74 -7.42
N PRO A 53 6.54 -13.76 -6.11
CA PRO A 53 7.31 -13.02 -5.14
C PRO A 53 8.73 -13.56 -5.14
N ALA A 54 9.71 -12.66 -5.22
CA ALA A 54 11.12 -13.00 -5.29
C ALA A 54 11.90 -12.06 -4.38
N LEU A 55 12.83 -12.65 -3.62
CA LEU A 55 13.84 -11.87 -2.90
C LEU A 55 14.95 -11.53 -3.88
N ARG A 56 15.11 -10.24 -4.18
CA ARG A 56 16.11 -9.73 -5.11
C ARG A 56 17.26 -9.08 -4.34
N PRO A 57 18.52 -9.38 -4.67
CA PRO A 57 19.65 -8.70 -4.06
C PRO A 57 19.54 -7.20 -4.25
N VAL A 58 19.73 -6.44 -3.17
CA VAL A 58 19.92 -5.00 -3.28
C VAL A 58 21.37 -4.74 -3.71
N ALA A 59 21.56 -3.94 -4.76
CA ALA A 59 22.88 -3.65 -5.30
C ALA A 59 23.80 -3.06 -4.22
N GLY A 60 25.04 -3.55 -4.17
CA GLY A 60 26.05 -3.10 -3.21
C GLY A 60 25.81 -3.51 -1.75
N ALA A 61 24.70 -4.16 -1.42
CA ALA A 61 24.29 -4.44 -0.05
C ALA A 61 24.83 -5.79 0.49
N THR A 62 26.15 -5.90 0.58
CA THR A 62 26.83 -7.02 1.23
C THR A 62 27.60 -6.52 2.45
N PHE A 63 27.40 -7.17 3.60
CA PHE A 63 27.96 -6.74 4.88
C PHE A 63 29.11 -7.66 5.29
N ALA A 64 30.30 -7.08 5.50
CA ALA A 64 31.42 -7.86 6.02
C ALA A 64 31.28 -8.06 7.54
N GLY A 65 31.65 -9.24 8.06
CA GLY A 65 31.72 -9.51 9.49
C GLY A 65 30.94 -10.76 9.90
N ASP A 66 30.23 -10.69 11.03
CA ASP A 66 29.43 -11.78 11.57
C ASP A 66 27.92 -11.58 11.30
N ASP A 67 27.10 -12.46 11.89
CA ASP A 67 25.65 -12.54 11.68
C ASP A 67 24.95 -11.18 11.85
N VAL A 68 24.20 -10.76 10.82
CA VAL A 68 23.24 -9.65 10.94
C VAL A 68 22.08 -10.08 11.83
N VAL A 69 21.78 -9.28 12.86
CA VAL A 69 20.72 -9.56 13.83
C VAL A 69 19.48 -8.70 13.62
N ASP A 70 19.64 -7.48 13.10
CA ASP A 70 18.54 -6.56 12.89
C ASP A 70 18.92 -5.45 11.90
N ILE A 71 17.89 -4.80 11.35
CA ILE A 71 18.06 -3.60 10.53
C ILE A 71 17.02 -2.54 10.92
N ALA A 72 17.47 -1.30 11.07
CA ALA A 72 16.62 -0.15 11.28
C ALA A 72 16.62 0.79 10.07
N ASP A 73 15.49 1.46 9.87
CA ASP A 73 15.33 2.56 8.93
C ASP A 73 15.73 3.87 9.63
N ALA A 74 16.63 4.63 9.00
CA ALA A 74 17.08 5.94 9.44
C ALA A 74 16.77 6.99 8.37
N SER A 75 15.49 7.29 8.17
CA SER A 75 15.01 8.25 7.17
C SER A 75 15.40 7.85 5.73
N GLY A 76 15.27 6.56 5.40
CA GLY A 76 15.61 6.00 4.10
C GLY A 76 16.98 5.32 4.03
N ASP A 77 17.85 5.59 5.01
CA ASP A 77 19.11 4.87 5.17
C ASP A 77 18.92 3.59 5.96
N ARG A 78 19.75 2.59 5.68
CA ARG A 78 19.70 1.29 6.33
C ARG A 78 20.78 1.18 7.38
N ILE A 79 20.39 1.05 8.65
CA ILE A 79 21.31 0.80 9.76
C ILE A 79 21.30 -0.68 10.09
N VAL A 80 22.39 -1.36 9.76
CA VAL A 80 22.53 -2.81 9.85
C VAL A 80 23.38 -3.15 11.06
N ALA A 81 22.82 -3.97 11.95
CA ALA A 81 23.48 -4.36 13.17
C ALA A 81 23.91 -5.82 13.10
N GLN A 82 25.18 -6.06 13.41
CA GLN A 82 25.74 -7.39 13.52
C GLN A 82 25.83 -7.82 14.98
N ARG A 83 25.78 -9.14 15.21
CA ARG A 83 25.77 -9.75 16.53
C ARG A 83 26.92 -9.26 17.42
N SER A 84 28.11 -9.06 16.84
CA SER A 84 29.32 -8.60 17.51
C SER A 84 29.30 -7.13 17.96
N GLY A 85 28.31 -6.32 17.56
CA GLY A 85 28.27 -4.89 17.87
C GLY A 85 28.76 -3.97 16.75
N LYS A 86 29.13 -4.50 15.59
CA LYS A 86 29.41 -3.69 14.41
C LYS A 86 28.11 -3.17 13.81
N ILE A 87 28.03 -1.86 13.62
CA ILE A 87 26.89 -1.16 13.04
C ILE A 87 27.33 -0.51 11.74
N SER A 88 26.70 -0.88 10.63
CA SER A 88 26.96 -0.31 9.31
C SER A 88 25.78 0.54 8.85
N ARG A 89 26.06 1.59 8.08
CA ARG A 89 25.07 2.43 7.39
C ARG A 89 25.19 2.25 5.88
N GLN A 90 24.05 2.03 5.23
CA GLN A 90 23.93 2.02 3.77
C GLN A 90 22.99 3.15 3.33
N VAL A 91 23.43 3.95 2.35
CA VAL A 91 22.67 5.07 1.80
C VAL A 91 22.24 4.71 0.37
N GLY A 92 20.95 4.45 0.16
CA GLY A 92 20.45 3.93 -1.12
C GLY A 92 21.20 2.66 -1.56
N ASP A 93 21.74 2.68 -2.78
CA ASP A 93 22.51 1.57 -3.37
C ASP A 93 24.02 1.67 -3.13
N SER A 94 24.48 2.55 -2.23
CA SER A 94 25.89 2.67 -1.90
C SER A 94 26.42 1.41 -1.23
N ALA A 95 27.74 1.21 -1.25
CA ALA A 95 28.36 0.21 -0.39
C ALA A 95 28.12 0.57 1.10
N PRO A 96 27.86 -0.42 1.98
CA PRO A 96 27.79 -0.20 3.42
C PRO A 96 29.10 0.36 3.96
N SER A 97 29.00 1.29 4.90
CA SER A 97 30.13 1.87 5.62
C SER A 97 29.93 1.72 7.12
N MET A 98 31.03 1.59 7.87
CA MET A 98 30.97 1.49 9.34
C MET A 98 30.38 2.79 9.92
N ALA A 99 29.32 2.68 10.72
CA ALA A 99 28.64 3.79 11.36
C ALA A 99 28.91 3.85 12.87
N ALA A 100 29.12 2.70 13.51
CA ALA A 100 29.57 2.58 14.89
C ALA A 100 30.16 1.19 15.15
N ASP A 101 31.11 1.11 16.09
CA ASP A 101 31.69 -0.16 16.55
C ASP A 101 31.50 -0.28 18.06
N LEU A 102 30.51 -1.09 18.47
CA LEU A 102 30.22 -1.42 19.86
C LEU A 102 30.89 -2.73 20.30
N SER A 103 31.79 -3.33 19.51
CA SER A 103 32.34 -4.65 19.82
C SER A 103 33.05 -4.73 21.17
N ALA A 104 33.73 -3.67 21.60
CA ALA A 104 34.32 -3.58 22.93
C ALA A 104 33.27 -3.48 24.05
N VAL A 105 32.11 -2.87 23.77
CA VAL A 105 30.99 -2.77 24.72
C VAL A 105 30.26 -4.11 24.83
N VAL A 106 30.03 -4.76 23.70
CA VAL A 106 29.36 -6.06 23.60
C VAL A 106 30.21 -7.15 24.24
N GLY A 107 31.52 -7.17 23.97
CA GLY A 107 32.44 -8.16 24.53
C GLY A 107 32.02 -9.60 24.18
N ALA A 108 31.84 -10.44 25.21
CA ALA A 108 31.34 -11.81 25.05
C ALA A 108 29.79 -11.90 24.93
N GLY A 109 29.11 -10.76 24.98
CA GLY A 109 27.66 -10.65 24.80
C GLY A 109 27.23 -10.69 23.33
N ARG A 110 26.05 -10.12 23.06
CA ARG A 110 25.51 -9.98 21.71
C ARG A 110 24.55 -8.81 21.57
N VAL A 111 24.48 -8.23 20.38
CA VAL A 111 23.36 -7.39 19.97
C VAL A 111 22.11 -8.25 19.76
N LEU A 112 20.97 -7.76 20.23
CA LEU A 112 19.65 -8.38 20.09
C LEU A 112 18.80 -7.65 19.04
N GLY A 113 18.87 -6.32 18.98
CA GLY A 113 18.14 -5.53 18.01
C GLY A 113 18.52 -4.06 18.03
N VAL A 114 18.11 -3.34 16.99
CA VAL A 114 18.40 -1.90 16.86
C VAL A 114 17.20 -1.12 16.37
N SER A 115 17.13 0.14 16.79
CA SER A 115 16.21 1.11 16.22
C SER A 115 16.85 2.48 16.18
N VAL A 116 16.40 3.32 15.27
CA VAL A 116 16.87 4.71 15.17
C VAL A 116 15.71 5.61 15.53
N ALA A 117 15.96 6.56 16.43
CA ALA A 117 14.93 7.50 16.82
C ALA A 117 14.44 8.30 15.61
N PRO A 118 13.16 8.67 15.57
CA PRO A 118 12.65 9.62 14.58
C PRO A 118 13.54 10.86 14.49
N ALA A 119 13.66 11.46 13.30
CA ALA A 119 14.47 12.67 13.10
C ALA A 119 14.05 13.82 14.05
N ALA A 120 12.75 13.90 14.38
CA ALA A 120 12.21 14.84 15.36
C ALA A 120 12.78 14.66 16.78
N LEU A 121 13.28 13.46 17.11
CA LEU A 121 13.93 13.12 18.37
C LEU A 121 15.47 13.09 18.28
N GLY A 122 16.04 13.57 17.17
CA GLY A 122 17.49 13.72 16.98
C GLY A 122 18.17 12.59 16.20
N GLY A 123 17.45 11.52 15.84
CA GLY A 123 18.03 10.46 14.99
C GLY A 123 19.03 9.53 15.68
N ASP A 124 19.07 9.53 17.01
CA ASP A 124 20.01 8.69 17.78
C ASP A 124 19.75 7.20 17.59
N LEU A 125 20.82 6.40 17.64
CA LEU A 125 20.75 4.95 17.59
C LEU A 125 20.42 4.38 18.96
N PHE A 126 19.51 3.42 19.01
CA PHE A 126 19.22 2.61 20.19
C PHE A 126 19.64 1.17 19.89
N VAL A 127 20.43 0.59 20.79
CA VAL A 127 20.98 -0.76 20.65
C VAL A 127 20.56 -1.58 21.87
N SER A 128 19.80 -2.64 21.61
CA SER A 128 19.41 -3.64 22.60
C SER A 128 20.45 -4.76 22.60
N MET A 129 21.00 -5.10 23.77
CA MET A 129 22.10 -6.05 23.91
C MET A 129 21.88 -6.99 25.10
N LEU A 130 22.38 -8.22 24.98
CA LEU A 130 22.57 -9.12 26.10
C LEU A 130 24.06 -9.13 26.45
N LEU A 131 24.40 -8.68 27.65
CA LEU A 131 25.78 -8.57 28.12
C LEU A 131 26.04 -9.58 29.25
N PRO A 132 27.27 -10.10 29.39
CA PRO A 132 27.65 -10.90 30.55
C PRO A 132 27.63 -10.05 31.83
N ALA A 133 27.15 -10.64 32.92
CA ALA A 133 27.15 -10.03 34.25
C ALA A 133 27.71 -11.03 35.30
N PRO A 134 28.20 -10.58 36.47
CA PRO A 134 28.81 -11.47 37.46
C PRO A 134 27.95 -12.65 37.93
N SER A 135 26.62 -12.53 37.84
CA SER A 135 25.64 -13.54 38.27
C SER A 135 24.68 -13.98 37.15
N GLY A 136 25.12 -13.88 35.89
CA GLY A 136 24.32 -14.28 34.73
C GLY A 136 24.50 -13.29 33.59
N PHE A 137 23.40 -12.66 33.18
CA PHE A 137 23.37 -11.73 32.06
C PHE A 137 22.63 -10.45 32.42
N GLU A 138 22.85 -9.43 31.62
CA GLU A 138 22.12 -8.16 31.69
C GLU A 138 21.54 -7.88 30.30
N HIS A 139 20.21 -7.76 30.20
CA HIS A 139 19.59 -7.23 29.00
C HIS A 139 19.53 -5.71 29.15
N VAL A 140 20.10 -5.02 28.18
CA VAL A 140 20.28 -3.56 28.20
C VAL A 140 19.76 -2.94 26.92
N VAL A 141 19.31 -1.70 27.03
CA VAL A 141 19.12 -0.80 25.89
C VAL A 141 20.00 0.41 26.13
N ASP A 142 20.92 0.66 25.20
CA ASP A 142 21.78 1.85 25.19
C ASP A 142 21.35 2.80 24.07
N ARG A 143 21.45 4.11 24.34
CA ARG A 143 21.30 5.19 23.36
C ARG A 143 22.69 5.67 22.95
N VAL A 144 22.93 5.74 21.65
CA VAL A 144 24.18 6.18 21.03
C VAL A 144 23.88 7.44 20.20
N PRO A 145 24.37 8.62 20.61
CA PRO A 145 24.07 9.88 19.93
C PRO A 145 24.47 9.88 18.45
N ALA A 146 23.62 10.41 17.59
CA ALA A 146 23.95 10.62 16.18
C ALA A 146 24.94 11.77 16.01
N THR A 147 25.95 11.57 15.16
CA THR A 147 26.94 12.58 14.78
C THR A 147 27.06 12.61 13.26
N GLY A 148 26.13 13.29 12.59
CA GLY A 148 26.05 13.31 11.14
C GLY A 148 25.70 11.93 10.57
N ALA A 149 26.65 11.32 9.86
CA ALA A 149 26.46 10.00 9.24
C ALA A 149 26.70 8.82 10.20
N THR A 150 27.37 9.04 11.34
CA THR A 150 27.84 8.02 12.29
C THR A 150 27.18 8.17 13.66
N PHE A 151 27.50 7.27 14.59
CA PHE A 151 27.04 7.34 15.99
C PHE A 151 28.22 7.37 16.96
N ASP A 152 28.17 8.26 17.96
CA ASP A 152 29.23 8.45 18.95
C ASP A 152 29.12 7.43 20.09
N VAL A 153 29.88 6.34 19.96
CA VAL A 153 29.95 5.26 20.97
C VAL A 153 30.54 5.74 22.30
N ALA A 154 31.41 6.75 22.29
CA ALA A 154 31.99 7.29 23.51
C ALA A 154 30.94 8.07 24.33
N ALA A 155 30.00 8.73 23.67
CA ALA A 155 28.87 9.44 24.28
C ALA A 155 27.64 8.55 24.56
N ARG A 156 27.73 7.23 24.38
CA ARG A 156 26.62 6.31 24.65
C ARG A 156 26.16 6.39 26.11
N ARG A 157 24.88 6.13 26.35
CA ARG A 157 24.29 6.07 27.70
C ARG A 157 23.27 4.96 27.84
N ARG A 158 23.22 4.36 29.03
CA ARG A 158 22.22 3.35 29.39
C ARG A 158 20.83 3.99 29.46
N VAL A 159 19.87 3.41 28.73
CA VAL A 159 18.45 3.80 28.77
C VAL A 159 17.71 2.90 29.75
N TRP A 160 17.78 1.59 29.53
CA TRP A 160 17.02 0.62 30.32
C TRP A 160 17.84 -0.65 30.55
N THR A 161 17.56 -1.35 31.65
CA THR A 161 18.22 -2.62 31.96
C THR A 161 17.42 -3.54 32.89
N VAL A 162 17.63 -4.85 32.73
CA VAL A 162 17.21 -5.87 33.68
C VAL A 162 18.27 -6.99 33.76
N LEU A 163 18.49 -7.52 34.97
CA LEU A 163 19.31 -8.71 35.18
C LEU A 163 18.57 -9.96 34.70
N ARG A 164 19.30 -10.98 34.26
CA ARG A 164 18.75 -12.23 33.75
C ARG A 164 19.60 -13.40 34.22
N THR A 165 18.95 -14.53 34.45
CA THR A 165 19.61 -15.78 34.87
C THR A 165 20.02 -16.67 33.69
N ASP A 166 19.47 -16.43 32.51
CA ASP A 166 19.68 -17.25 31.32
C ASP A 166 19.77 -16.40 30.03
N GLU A 167 20.28 -17.02 28.97
CA GLU A 167 20.40 -16.41 27.64
C GLU A 167 19.26 -16.76 26.69
N SER A 168 18.27 -17.54 27.11
CA SER A 168 17.15 -17.96 26.27
C SER A 168 15.98 -16.99 26.43
N THR A 169 15.03 -17.02 25.49
CA THR A 169 13.76 -16.27 25.61
C THR A 169 13.97 -14.80 25.94
N VAL A 170 14.87 -14.13 25.22
CA VAL A 170 15.33 -12.77 25.57
C VAL A 170 14.43 -11.71 24.94
N GLY A 171 13.83 -11.98 23.78
CA GLY A 171 13.27 -10.94 22.93
C GLY A 171 14.34 -9.91 22.55
N GLY A 172 14.03 -8.63 22.76
CA GLY A 172 15.00 -7.55 22.62
C GLY A 172 15.12 -6.91 21.23
N ARG A 173 14.28 -7.29 20.25
CA ARG A 173 14.18 -6.55 18.99
C ARG A 173 13.28 -5.32 19.15
N ILE A 174 13.91 -4.17 19.31
CA ILE A 174 13.25 -2.91 19.66
C ILE A 174 12.73 -2.16 18.43
N ALA A 175 11.71 -1.32 18.63
CA ALA A 175 11.17 -0.48 17.57
C ALA A 175 10.57 0.81 18.12
N PHE A 176 10.73 1.92 17.40
CA PHE A 176 9.91 3.11 17.62
C PHE A 176 8.51 2.92 17.03
N GLY A 177 7.49 3.22 17.83
CA GLY A 177 6.11 3.28 17.39
C GLY A 177 5.78 4.59 16.68
N PRO A 178 4.59 4.68 16.06
CA PRO A 178 4.11 5.91 15.40
C PRO A 178 3.78 7.04 16.39
N ASP A 179 3.85 6.77 17.70
CA ASP A 179 3.68 7.69 18.82
C ASP A 179 5.02 8.23 19.36
N ASP A 180 6.10 8.01 18.62
CA ASP A 180 7.48 8.37 18.94
C ASP A 180 7.98 7.76 20.27
N LYS A 181 7.38 6.65 20.71
CA LYS A 181 7.81 5.89 21.89
C LYS A 181 8.63 4.68 21.50
N LEU A 182 9.57 4.31 22.36
CA LEU A 182 10.40 3.13 22.18
C LEU A 182 9.68 1.92 22.79
N TYR A 183 9.41 0.91 21.97
CA TYR A 183 8.86 -0.36 22.41
C TYR A 183 9.99 -1.38 22.62
N VAL A 184 10.04 -1.96 23.81
CA VAL A 184 11.09 -2.90 24.23
C VAL A 184 10.46 -4.24 24.60
N PRO A 185 10.48 -5.24 23.69
CA PRO A 185 10.08 -6.60 24.01
C PRO A 185 11.11 -7.27 24.93
N VAL A 186 10.63 -7.90 26.00
CA VAL A 186 11.44 -8.59 26.99
C VAL A 186 10.83 -9.96 27.22
N GLY A 187 11.55 -11.02 26.85
CA GLY A 187 11.07 -12.38 27.08
C GLY A 187 11.20 -12.82 28.54
N ASP A 188 10.64 -13.98 28.84
CA ASP A 188 10.39 -14.44 30.22
C ASP A 188 11.65 -14.87 30.99
N SER A 189 12.78 -15.12 30.31
CA SER A 189 14.05 -15.52 30.96
C SER A 189 13.94 -16.81 31.76
N ALA A 190 13.18 -17.79 31.27
CA ALA A 190 12.86 -19.01 32.02
C ALA A 190 12.16 -18.75 33.38
N LEU A 191 11.75 -17.52 33.67
CA LEU A 191 10.96 -17.12 34.83
C LEU A 191 9.47 -17.10 34.46
N GLN A 192 9.00 -18.20 33.87
CA GLN A 192 7.68 -18.32 33.24
C GLN A 192 6.54 -17.77 34.13
N SER A 193 6.58 -18.06 35.43
CA SER A 193 5.56 -17.62 36.40
C SER A 193 5.42 -16.10 36.53
N THR A 194 6.41 -15.33 36.08
CA THR A 194 6.42 -13.87 36.16
C THR A 194 5.86 -13.20 34.89
N ALA A 195 5.61 -13.95 33.81
CA ALA A 195 5.12 -13.38 32.56
C ALA A 195 3.77 -12.66 32.71
N LEU A 196 2.87 -13.15 33.57
CA LEU A 196 1.61 -12.48 33.93
C LEU A 196 1.74 -11.47 35.08
N ASP A 197 2.86 -11.44 35.78
CA ASP A 197 3.09 -10.52 36.90
C ASP A 197 3.56 -9.15 36.36
N ALA A 198 2.65 -8.18 36.40
CA ALA A 198 2.91 -6.80 35.94
C ALA A 198 3.95 -6.06 36.80
N SER A 199 4.34 -6.58 37.96
CA SER A 199 5.39 -6.00 38.82
C SER A 199 6.81 -6.37 38.39
N THR A 200 6.96 -7.12 37.30
CA THR A 200 8.26 -7.53 36.73
C THR A 200 8.39 -7.15 35.26
N PHE A 201 9.62 -7.13 34.75
CA PHE A 201 9.89 -6.85 33.33
C PHE A 201 9.83 -8.08 32.41
N TYR A 202 9.74 -9.29 32.96
CA TYR A 202 9.87 -10.53 32.19
C TYR A 202 8.56 -10.90 31.50
N GLY A 203 8.62 -11.31 30.23
CA GLY A 203 7.44 -11.67 29.45
C GLY A 203 6.53 -10.47 29.14
N LYS A 204 7.15 -9.32 28.83
CA LYS A 204 6.48 -8.03 28.64
C LYS A 204 6.85 -7.38 27.31
N VAL A 205 6.01 -6.45 26.88
CA VAL A 205 6.44 -5.35 26.02
C VAL A 205 6.42 -4.09 26.87
N LEU A 206 7.54 -3.37 26.92
CA LEU A 206 7.63 -2.06 27.57
C LEU A 206 7.42 -0.96 26.54
N ARG A 207 6.88 0.18 26.96
CA ARG A 207 6.76 1.40 26.15
C ARG A 207 7.33 2.58 26.91
N LEU A 208 8.41 3.15 26.37
CA LEU A 208 9.24 4.16 27.03
C LEU A 208 9.24 5.48 26.25
N ASP A 209 9.18 6.60 26.96
CA ASP A 209 9.43 7.93 26.40
C ASP A 209 10.90 8.30 26.57
N VAL A 210 11.63 8.41 25.46
CA VAL A 210 13.07 8.69 25.43
C VAL A 210 13.38 10.10 24.90
N SER A 211 12.36 10.97 24.78
CA SER A 211 12.49 12.34 24.29
C SER A 211 13.13 13.29 25.30
N GLY A 212 13.02 12.99 26.59
CA GLY A 212 13.52 13.82 27.67
C GLY A 212 15.05 13.78 27.87
N PRO A 213 15.58 14.64 28.77
CA PRO A 213 17.01 14.69 29.08
C PRO A 213 17.50 13.47 29.89
N GLY A 214 16.60 12.85 30.66
CA GLY A 214 16.87 11.60 31.40
C GLY A 214 17.02 10.37 30.51
N PRO A 215 17.25 9.19 31.11
CA PRO A 215 17.37 7.94 30.34
C PRO A 215 16.05 7.59 29.63
N TYR A 216 14.92 7.68 30.35
CA TYR A 216 13.55 7.63 29.82
C TYR A 216 12.56 8.16 30.87
N ALA A 217 11.30 8.32 30.46
CA ALA A 217 10.14 8.45 31.32
C ALA A 217 9.09 7.40 30.92
N SER A 218 8.25 6.99 31.87
CA SER A 218 7.08 6.14 31.57
C SER A 218 5.96 7.03 31.02
N PRO A 219 5.44 6.76 29.81
CA PRO A 219 4.32 7.52 29.28
C PRO A 219 3.10 7.52 30.22
N PRO A 220 2.44 8.67 30.43
CA PRO A 220 1.32 8.78 31.37
C PRO A 220 0.07 8.00 30.91
N ASP A 221 0.01 7.67 29.62
CA ASP A 221 -1.04 6.85 29.01
C ASP A 221 -0.70 5.35 29.04
N ASN A 222 0.39 4.90 29.67
CA ASN A 222 0.64 3.47 29.87
C ASN A 222 -0.41 2.82 30.80
N PRO A 223 -0.72 1.52 30.64
CA PRO A 223 -1.77 0.85 31.40
C PRO A 223 -1.51 0.79 32.90
N PHE A 224 -0.24 0.75 33.32
CA PHE A 224 0.17 0.68 34.72
C PHE A 224 0.89 1.96 35.18
N ALA A 225 0.58 3.10 34.57
CA ALA A 225 1.28 4.36 34.81
C ALA A 225 1.23 4.86 36.28
N ASP A 226 0.34 4.31 37.10
CA ASP A 226 0.27 4.60 38.54
C ASP A 226 1.43 3.99 39.34
N GLY A 227 2.16 3.03 38.78
CA GLY A 227 3.25 2.32 39.46
C GLY A 227 2.81 1.43 40.63
N VAL A 228 1.51 1.30 40.87
CA VAL A 228 0.92 0.51 41.97
C VAL A 228 0.31 -0.78 41.43
N SER A 229 -0.37 -0.69 40.28
CA SER A 229 -1.00 -1.83 39.62
C SER A 229 -0.02 -2.69 38.80
N GLY A 230 1.19 -2.18 38.58
CA GLY A 230 2.29 -2.81 37.85
C GLY A 230 3.43 -1.81 37.64
N LEU A 231 4.51 -2.23 37.00
CA LEU A 231 5.58 -1.34 36.58
C LEU A 231 5.07 -0.39 35.50
N ALA A 232 5.31 0.91 35.67
CA ALA A 232 4.76 1.96 34.81
C ALA A 232 5.21 1.88 33.34
N GLU A 233 6.31 1.18 33.07
CA GLU A 233 6.85 0.92 31.74
C GLU A 233 6.05 -0.13 30.96
N VAL A 234 5.31 -1.01 31.64
CA VAL A 234 4.65 -2.15 31.02
C VAL A 234 3.52 -1.69 30.11
N TRP A 235 3.57 -2.11 28.84
CA TRP A 235 2.53 -1.88 27.85
C TRP A 235 1.64 -3.10 27.64
N ALA A 236 2.24 -4.29 27.60
CA ALA A 236 1.54 -5.56 27.49
C ALA A 236 2.32 -6.67 28.23
N LEU A 237 1.63 -7.76 28.58
CA LEU A 237 2.17 -8.83 29.41
C LEU A 237 1.72 -10.24 28.96
N GLY A 238 2.32 -11.27 29.54
CA GLY A 238 1.98 -12.66 29.27
C GLY A 238 2.57 -13.20 27.97
N LEU A 239 3.80 -12.77 27.62
CA LEU A 239 4.56 -13.25 26.47
C LEU A 239 5.72 -14.15 26.92
N ARG A 240 6.23 -15.03 26.04
CA ARG A 240 7.37 -15.90 26.33
C ARG A 240 8.67 -15.39 25.73
N ASP A 241 8.74 -15.27 24.41
CA ASP A 241 9.90 -14.80 23.65
C ASP A 241 9.43 -13.89 22.49
N PRO A 242 9.04 -12.66 22.82
CA PRO A 242 8.41 -11.76 21.87
C PRO A 242 9.41 -11.23 20.84
N GLY A 243 9.00 -11.22 19.58
CA GLY A 243 9.76 -10.67 18.46
C GLY A 243 9.69 -9.15 18.36
N ARG A 244 10.02 -8.61 17.17
CA ARG A 244 9.99 -7.17 16.93
C ARG A 244 8.55 -6.65 16.79
N PRO A 245 8.16 -5.54 17.44
CA PRO A 245 6.88 -4.89 17.19
C PRO A 245 6.82 -4.36 15.74
N ALA A 246 5.74 -4.71 15.03
CA ALA A 246 5.46 -4.25 13.68
C ALA A 246 4.24 -3.32 13.68
N PHE A 247 4.46 -2.08 13.29
CA PHE A 247 3.42 -1.05 13.27
C PHE A 247 2.81 -0.92 11.88
N ASP A 248 1.50 -1.17 11.77
CA ASP A 248 0.66 -0.82 10.64
C ASP A 248 0.03 0.55 10.91
N VAL A 249 0.68 1.59 10.39
CA VAL A 249 0.24 2.98 10.55
C VAL A 249 -1.09 3.25 9.85
N ASP A 250 -1.37 2.53 8.76
CA ASP A 250 -2.58 2.71 7.97
C ASP A 250 -3.80 2.09 8.67
N ALA A 251 -3.63 0.88 9.21
CA ALA A 251 -4.67 0.18 9.96
C ALA A 251 -4.74 0.60 11.45
N ARG A 252 -3.83 1.48 11.90
CA ARG A 252 -3.65 1.87 13.31
C ARG A 252 -3.56 0.63 14.23
N ALA A 253 -2.76 -0.33 13.80
CA ALA A 253 -2.57 -1.60 14.51
C ALA A 253 -1.08 -1.84 14.74
N ALA A 254 -0.78 -2.57 15.81
CA ALA A 254 0.54 -3.10 16.06
C ALA A 254 0.44 -4.62 16.18
N TRP A 255 1.48 -5.30 15.74
CA TRP A 255 1.58 -6.76 15.70
C TRP A 255 2.90 -7.18 16.32
N ILE A 256 2.90 -8.33 16.98
CA ILE A 256 4.11 -8.90 17.53
C ILE A 256 4.03 -10.42 17.43
N THR A 257 5.14 -11.06 17.10
CA THR A 257 5.27 -12.51 17.21
C THR A 257 5.61 -12.90 18.64
N ASP A 258 5.17 -14.07 19.07
CA ASP A 258 5.65 -14.69 20.30
C ASP A 258 5.97 -16.16 20.04
N VAL A 259 7.14 -16.61 20.50
CA VAL A 259 7.55 -18.02 20.42
C VAL A 259 7.26 -18.67 21.77
N GLY A 260 6.11 -19.34 21.85
CA GLY A 260 5.65 -20.17 22.96
C GLY A 260 6.52 -21.41 23.22
N GLU A 261 6.05 -22.35 24.03
CA GLU A 261 6.78 -23.61 24.27
C GLU A 261 6.54 -24.62 23.13
N ALA A 262 5.34 -24.62 22.59
CA ALA A 262 4.89 -25.47 21.49
C ALA A 262 4.20 -24.68 20.36
N GLN A 263 3.85 -23.41 20.55
CA GLN A 263 3.09 -22.62 19.57
C GLN A 263 3.77 -21.32 19.14
N LEU A 264 3.73 -21.06 17.83
CA LEU A 264 4.13 -19.79 17.25
C LEU A 264 2.91 -18.92 17.19
N GLU A 265 3.00 -17.73 17.76
CA GLU A 265 1.90 -16.78 17.79
C GLU A 265 2.20 -15.53 16.99
N VAL A 266 1.15 -14.96 16.39
CA VAL A 266 1.09 -13.56 16.00
C VAL A 266 -0.04 -12.93 16.77
N ASN A 267 0.31 -11.96 17.61
CA ASN A 267 -0.56 -11.25 18.53
C ASN A 267 -0.78 -9.83 18.05
N ARG A 268 -2.02 -9.32 18.11
CA ARG A 268 -2.26 -7.88 18.01
C ARG A 268 -1.77 -7.21 19.28
N LEU A 269 -0.76 -6.35 19.16
CA LEU A 269 -0.14 -5.62 20.26
C LEU A 269 -1.04 -4.46 20.71
N GLU A 270 -1.61 -4.57 21.91
CA GLU A 270 -2.57 -3.60 22.44
C GLU A 270 -2.24 -3.17 23.87
N ARG A 271 -2.75 -1.99 24.24
CA ARG A 271 -2.59 -1.40 25.56
C ARG A 271 -3.17 -2.29 26.65
N GLY A 272 -2.32 -2.74 27.57
CA GLY A 272 -2.71 -3.53 28.74
C GLY A 272 -3.12 -4.96 28.42
N ALA A 273 -2.90 -5.43 27.19
CA ALA A 273 -3.25 -6.79 26.80
C ALA A 273 -2.42 -7.82 27.59
N SER A 274 -3.09 -8.90 27.97
CA SER A 274 -2.48 -10.12 28.51
C SER A 274 -2.58 -11.21 27.46
N TYR A 275 -1.47 -11.84 27.09
CA TYR A 275 -1.42 -12.92 26.08
C TYR A 275 -1.43 -14.33 26.70
N GLY A 276 -1.43 -14.42 28.03
CA GLY A 276 -1.73 -15.65 28.74
C GLY A 276 -0.55 -16.59 28.98
N TRP A 277 0.65 -16.35 28.47
CA TRP A 277 1.81 -17.17 28.87
C TRP A 277 2.09 -16.98 30.38
N PRO A 278 2.28 -18.06 31.18
CA PRO A 278 2.44 -19.45 30.77
C PRO A 278 1.19 -20.31 30.93
N THR A 279 0.03 -19.76 31.29
CA THR A 279 -1.22 -20.54 31.42
C THR A 279 -1.76 -20.98 30.05
N ARG A 280 -1.43 -20.22 29.00
CA ARG A 280 -1.80 -20.44 27.61
C ARG A 280 -0.56 -20.49 26.72
N ASP A 281 -0.65 -21.32 25.69
CA ASP A 281 0.32 -21.45 24.62
C ASP A 281 -0.50 -21.66 23.33
N GLY A 282 -0.47 -20.67 22.45
CA GLY A 282 -1.43 -20.49 21.37
C GLY A 282 -2.83 -20.16 21.87
N ARG A 283 -3.84 -20.68 21.16
CA ARG A 283 -5.24 -20.56 21.60
C ARG A 283 -5.64 -21.56 22.69
N GLY A 284 -4.76 -22.52 23.00
CA GLY A 284 -4.99 -23.59 23.96
C GLY A 284 -4.31 -23.33 25.30
N CYS A 285 -4.48 -24.28 26.23
CA CYS A 285 -3.78 -24.24 27.51
C CYS A 285 -2.42 -24.89 27.38
N SER A 286 -1.44 -24.33 28.06
CA SER A 286 -0.09 -24.91 28.14
C SER A 286 -0.15 -26.33 28.71
N GLY A 287 0.78 -27.19 28.27
CA GLY A 287 0.86 -28.58 28.71
C GLY A 287 -0.33 -29.47 28.31
N GLY A 288 -1.23 -29.00 27.44
CA GLY A 288 -2.38 -29.78 26.96
C GLY A 288 -3.53 -29.92 27.97
N ALA A 289 -3.62 -29.02 28.95
CA ALA A 289 -4.74 -29.01 29.89
C ALA A 289 -6.08 -28.81 29.16
N LYS A 290 -7.15 -29.45 29.65
CA LYS A 290 -8.48 -29.44 29.01
C LYS A 290 -9.22 -28.11 29.09
N SER A 291 -8.85 -27.24 30.03
CA SER A 291 -9.50 -25.96 30.28
C SER A 291 -8.52 -24.97 30.89
N CYS A 292 -8.52 -23.74 30.39
CA CYS A 292 -7.62 -22.69 30.88
C CYS A 292 -8.36 -21.86 31.94
N PRO A 293 -7.64 -21.21 32.86
CA PRO A 293 -8.24 -20.19 33.73
C PRO A 293 -8.98 -19.13 32.91
N SER A 294 -10.06 -18.58 33.47
CA SER A 294 -10.71 -17.39 32.91
C SER A 294 -9.92 -16.15 33.35
N ASP A 295 -8.80 -15.92 32.68
CA ASP A 295 -7.77 -14.91 32.99
C ASP A 295 -7.89 -13.64 32.15
N GLY A 296 -8.89 -13.55 31.26
CA GLY A 296 -9.06 -12.42 30.36
C GLY A 296 -7.97 -12.33 29.29
N ALA A 297 -7.15 -13.37 29.12
CA ALA A 297 -6.09 -13.37 28.12
C ALA A 297 -6.69 -13.26 26.71
N ARG A 298 -6.10 -12.37 25.91
CA ARG A 298 -6.44 -12.18 24.51
C ARG A 298 -5.88 -13.36 23.71
N PRO A 299 -6.69 -14.07 22.92
CA PRO A 299 -6.18 -15.13 22.07
C PRO A 299 -5.36 -14.54 20.91
N PRO A 300 -4.29 -15.22 20.47
CA PRO A 300 -3.50 -14.76 19.34
C PRO A 300 -4.33 -14.75 18.06
N GLU A 301 -4.02 -13.86 17.13
CA GLU A 301 -4.68 -13.78 15.82
C GLU A 301 -4.26 -14.96 14.95
N MET A 302 -3.01 -15.40 15.04
CA MET A 302 -2.55 -16.67 14.46
C MET A 302 -1.77 -17.46 15.51
N SER A 303 -2.03 -18.77 15.60
CA SER A 303 -1.23 -19.69 16.40
C SER A 303 -0.95 -20.96 15.59
N ARG A 304 0.28 -21.48 15.63
CA ARG A 304 0.65 -22.73 14.95
C ARG A 304 1.54 -23.61 15.82
N ALA A 305 1.17 -24.88 15.93
CA ALA A 305 1.99 -25.88 16.60
C ALA A 305 3.24 -26.20 15.77
N TRP A 306 4.38 -26.36 16.44
CA TRP A 306 5.59 -26.88 15.80
C TRP A 306 5.97 -28.25 16.35
N SER A 307 6.59 -29.08 15.50
CA SER A 307 7.19 -30.36 15.89
C SER A 307 8.70 -30.30 15.72
N GLY A 308 9.45 -30.50 16.80
CA GLY A 308 10.92 -30.58 16.78
C GLY A 308 11.63 -29.21 16.88
N GLY A 309 12.07 -28.85 18.08
CA GLY A 309 13.04 -27.77 18.32
C GLY A 309 12.54 -26.32 18.20
N GLY A 310 11.29 -26.08 17.80
CA GLY A 310 10.65 -24.76 17.72
C GLY A 310 11.12 -23.84 16.58
N PRO A 311 10.35 -22.80 16.20
CA PRO A 311 10.79 -21.75 15.31
C PRO A 311 11.93 -21.02 16.02
N ARG A 312 13.09 -20.97 15.37
CA ARG A 312 14.28 -20.45 16.05
C ARG A 312 14.26 -18.93 16.21
N VAL A 313 13.40 -18.21 15.47
CA VAL A 313 12.84 -16.85 15.66
C VAL A 313 11.85 -16.68 14.52
N ALA A 314 10.66 -16.16 14.79
CA ALA A 314 9.75 -15.70 13.76
C ALA A 314 9.48 -14.21 13.94
N ASP A 315 9.43 -13.47 12.85
CA ASP A 315 9.17 -12.03 12.86
C ASP A 315 8.00 -11.72 11.97
N VAL A 316 7.17 -10.77 12.40
CA VAL A 316 6.08 -10.24 11.60
C VAL A 316 6.43 -8.85 11.11
N VAL A 317 6.09 -8.55 9.87
CA VAL A 317 6.21 -7.21 9.30
C VAL A 317 4.93 -6.81 8.62
N THR A 318 4.66 -5.51 8.65
CA THR A 318 3.49 -4.88 8.04
C THR A 318 3.96 -4.20 6.75
N PRO A 319 3.50 -4.64 5.58
CA PRO A 319 3.75 -3.92 4.35
C PRO A 319 3.15 -2.52 4.43
N ARG A 320 3.94 -1.50 4.07
CA ARG A 320 3.55 -0.08 4.13
C ARG A 320 3.32 0.47 2.72
N GLY A 321 2.66 1.62 2.66
CA GLY A 321 2.34 2.28 1.40
C GLY A 321 1.00 1.83 0.83
N ALA A 322 0.27 2.78 0.24
CA ALA A 322 -1.05 2.55 -0.35
C ALA A 322 -1.04 1.51 -1.47
N THR A 323 0.12 1.31 -2.09
CA THR A 323 0.27 0.56 -3.34
C THR A 323 0.84 -0.83 -3.14
N HIS A 324 1.43 -1.14 -1.98
CA HIS A 324 2.15 -2.39 -1.79
C HIS A 324 1.23 -3.61 -2.03
N PRO A 325 1.63 -4.61 -2.84
CA PRO A 325 0.76 -5.74 -3.21
C PRO A 325 0.17 -6.50 -2.02
N LEU A 326 0.95 -6.60 -0.94
CA LEU A 326 0.54 -7.30 0.29
C LEU A 326 -0.19 -6.41 1.31
N ARG A 327 -0.62 -5.20 0.95
CA ARG A 327 -1.29 -4.27 1.87
C ARG A 327 -2.46 -4.96 2.61
N GLY A 328 -2.55 -4.72 3.92
CA GLY A 328 -3.57 -5.32 4.79
C GLY A 328 -3.31 -6.78 5.19
N ARG A 329 -2.18 -7.35 4.76
CA ARG A 329 -1.70 -8.66 5.19
C ARG A 329 -0.45 -8.49 6.05
N LEU A 330 -0.16 -9.47 6.88
CA LEU A 330 1.11 -9.53 7.60
C LEU A 330 2.04 -10.49 6.85
N VAL A 331 3.33 -10.16 6.81
CA VAL A 331 4.37 -11.07 6.31
C VAL A 331 5.12 -11.63 7.50
N LEU A 332 5.07 -12.93 7.65
CA LEU A 332 5.75 -13.67 8.70
C LEU A 332 7.02 -14.32 8.12
N LEU A 333 8.15 -14.17 8.78
CA LEU A 333 9.33 -14.99 8.54
C LEU A 333 9.28 -16.20 9.47
N ASP A 334 9.15 -17.41 8.91
CA ASP A 334 9.32 -18.66 9.65
C ASP A 334 10.66 -19.29 9.27
N ARG A 335 11.65 -19.11 10.15
CA ARG A 335 13.01 -19.62 9.93
C ARG A 335 13.13 -21.13 10.07
N ALA A 336 12.21 -21.79 10.78
CA ALA A 336 12.22 -23.25 10.87
C ALA A 336 11.63 -23.87 9.59
N ALA A 337 10.58 -23.24 9.03
CA ALA A 337 10.03 -23.63 7.74
C ALA A 337 10.91 -23.20 6.55
N GLY A 338 11.80 -22.21 6.74
CA GLY A 338 12.61 -21.64 5.67
C GLY A 338 11.76 -20.88 4.65
N ALA A 339 10.82 -20.05 5.13
CA ALA A 339 9.85 -19.37 4.28
C ALA A 339 9.41 -18.01 4.82
N LEU A 340 9.02 -17.13 3.90
CA LEU A 340 8.08 -16.04 4.18
C LEU A 340 6.66 -16.55 3.95
N GLU A 341 5.74 -16.14 4.80
CA GLU A 341 4.34 -16.53 4.78
C GLU A 341 3.44 -15.31 4.92
N LEU A 342 2.21 -15.40 4.40
CA LEU A 342 1.18 -14.39 4.57
C LEU A 342 0.22 -14.80 5.67
N VAL A 343 -0.05 -13.88 6.59
CA VAL A 343 -1.10 -14.01 7.59
C VAL A 343 -2.18 -12.96 7.28
N ASP A 344 -3.44 -13.39 7.23
CA ASP A 344 -4.59 -12.49 7.11
C ASP A 344 -5.08 -12.09 8.51
N PRO A 345 -4.89 -10.82 8.94
CA PRO A 345 -5.26 -10.38 10.28
C PRO A 345 -6.77 -10.17 10.49
N LEU A 346 -7.58 -10.18 9.41
CA LEU A 346 -9.02 -9.89 9.46
C LEU A 346 -9.91 -11.15 9.40
N GLY A 347 -9.31 -12.34 9.45
CA GLY A 347 -10.07 -13.59 9.56
C GLY A 347 -10.85 -13.68 10.89
N PRO A 348 -11.99 -14.40 10.94
CA PRO A 348 -12.66 -14.67 12.21
C PRO A 348 -11.69 -15.34 13.18
N ALA A 349 -11.69 -14.88 14.44
CA ALA A 349 -10.82 -15.38 15.50
C ALA A 349 -10.88 -16.92 15.55
N GLY A 350 -9.79 -17.57 15.11
CA GLY A 350 -9.70 -19.03 15.05
C GLY A 350 -9.31 -19.61 13.69
N ALA A 351 -9.40 -18.86 12.59
CA ALA A 351 -9.06 -19.34 11.25
C ALA A 351 -8.30 -18.28 10.45
N SER A 352 -7.10 -17.92 10.90
CA SER A 352 -6.19 -17.15 10.06
C SER A 352 -5.63 -18.08 8.98
N SER A 353 -5.98 -17.82 7.71
CA SER A 353 -5.38 -18.52 6.59
C SER A 353 -3.91 -18.11 6.50
N VAL A 354 -3.01 -18.98 6.94
CA VAL A 354 -1.60 -18.80 6.62
C VAL A 354 -1.33 -19.43 5.27
N SER A 355 -0.77 -18.65 4.35
CA SER A 355 -0.39 -19.13 3.03
C SER A 355 1.09 -18.88 2.78
N PRO A 356 1.84 -19.84 2.21
CA PRO A 356 3.22 -19.59 1.80
C PRO A 356 3.31 -18.39 0.86
N LEU A 357 4.29 -17.51 1.08
CA LEU A 357 4.64 -16.43 0.15
C LEU A 357 5.79 -16.87 -0.75
N LEU A 358 6.94 -17.19 -0.16
CA LEU A 358 8.13 -17.67 -0.87
C LEU A 358 9.08 -18.43 0.08
N ALA A 359 9.84 -19.39 -0.44
CA ALA A 359 10.90 -20.06 0.32
C ALA A 359 12.14 -19.17 0.43
N THR A 360 12.79 -19.14 1.59
CA THR A 360 13.96 -18.29 1.86
C THR A 360 14.84 -18.84 2.96
N ALA A 361 16.14 -18.55 2.88
CA ALA A 361 17.10 -18.74 3.98
C ALA A 361 17.27 -17.49 4.85
N ALA A 362 16.45 -16.45 4.63
CA ALA A 362 16.53 -15.20 5.37
C ALA A 362 16.40 -15.40 6.88
N ARG A 363 17.18 -14.63 7.64
CA ARG A 363 17.24 -14.68 9.10
C ARG A 363 16.64 -13.47 9.79
N VAL A 364 16.48 -12.37 9.05
CA VAL A 364 15.90 -11.10 9.47
C VAL A 364 14.95 -10.65 8.38
N VAL A 365 13.78 -10.14 8.77
CA VAL A 365 12.87 -9.39 7.90
C VAL A 365 12.46 -8.10 8.60
N THR A 366 12.31 -7.01 7.84
CA THR A 366 11.80 -5.74 8.35
C THR A 366 11.13 -4.92 7.25
N THR A 367 10.24 -4.00 7.64
CA THR A 367 9.67 -3.01 6.73
C THR A 367 10.61 -1.80 6.64
N MET A 368 10.91 -1.35 5.42
CA MET A 368 11.72 -0.16 5.14
C MET A 368 11.03 0.72 4.11
N GLY A 369 10.74 1.98 4.46
CA GLY A 369 9.84 2.79 3.64
C GLY A 369 8.53 2.04 3.35
N ASP A 370 8.20 1.90 2.07
CA ASP A 370 7.04 1.13 1.58
C ASP A 370 7.36 -0.33 1.24
N GLY A 371 8.63 -0.75 1.32
CA GLY A 371 9.09 -2.08 0.93
C GLY A 371 9.32 -3.02 2.12
N ILE A 372 9.54 -4.30 1.80
CA ILE A 372 9.99 -5.31 2.75
C ILE A 372 11.40 -5.74 2.36
N VAL A 373 12.31 -5.71 3.32
CA VAL A 373 13.67 -6.22 3.14
C VAL A 373 13.91 -7.43 4.02
N ALA A 374 14.76 -8.32 3.54
CA ALA A 374 15.18 -9.53 4.23
C ALA A 374 16.70 -9.65 4.18
N VAL A 375 17.29 -10.30 5.19
CA VAL A 375 18.74 -10.58 5.20
C VAL A 375 18.97 -12.07 5.12
N ASP A 376 19.74 -12.50 4.14
CA ASP A 376 20.21 -13.87 3.98
C ASP A 376 21.75 -13.88 4.04
N GLY A 377 22.29 -14.48 5.10
CA GLY A 377 23.72 -14.42 5.41
C GLY A 377 24.22 -12.98 5.56
N ASP A 378 25.09 -12.57 4.64
CA ASP A 378 25.67 -11.23 4.54
C ASP A 378 24.97 -10.31 3.53
N ARG A 379 23.88 -10.77 2.90
CA ARG A 379 23.21 -10.05 1.80
C ARG A 379 21.89 -9.46 2.23
N LEU A 380 21.68 -8.20 1.86
CA LEU A 380 20.35 -7.61 1.88
C LEU A 380 19.58 -7.94 0.60
N LEU A 381 18.36 -8.40 0.78
CA LEU A 381 17.41 -8.73 -0.27
C LEU A 381 16.16 -7.87 -0.10
N GLU A 382 15.54 -7.46 -1.19
CA GLU A 382 14.25 -6.80 -1.21
C GLU A 382 13.18 -7.76 -1.73
N LEU A 383 12.04 -7.80 -1.05
CA LEU A 383 10.87 -8.52 -1.53
C LEU A 383 10.28 -7.76 -2.71
N ALA A 384 10.55 -8.27 -3.91
CA ALA A 384 9.96 -7.79 -5.14
C ALA A 384 8.83 -8.71 -5.57
N PHE A 385 7.82 -8.12 -6.18
CA PHE A 385 6.83 -8.85 -6.95
C PHE A 385 7.21 -8.65 -8.40
N ASP A 386 7.45 -9.74 -9.12
CA ASP A 386 7.84 -9.62 -10.53
C ASP A 386 6.78 -8.78 -11.27
N GLY A 387 7.17 -7.60 -11.71
CA GLY A 387 6.39 -6.80 -12.66
C GLY A 387 6.31 -7.47 -14.04
N SER A 388 6.55 -8.78 -14.17
CA SER A 388 6.39 -9.45 -15.45
C SER A 388 4.93 -9.29 -15.90
N LYS A 389 4.79 -8.95 -17.18
CA LYS A 389 3.53 -8.99 -17.94
C LYS A 389 2.63 -10.09 -17.37
N PRO A 390 1.41 -9.77 -16.91
CA PRO A 390 0.51 -10.80 -16.40
C PRO A 390 0.45 -11.93 -17.42
N ALA A 391 0.65 -13.18 -17.00
CA ALA A 391 0.49 -14.31 -17.89
C ALA A 391 -0.91 -14.23 -18.50
N GLY A 392 -0.99 -13.97 -19.81
CA GLY A 392 -2.25 -13.80 -20.53
C GLY A 392 -2.76 -12.36 -20.73
N ALA A 393 -2.16 -11.32 -20.12
CA ALA A 393 -2.53 -9.95 -20.49
C ALA A 393 -2.05 -9.61 -21.91
N PRO A 394 -2.84 -8.85 -22.69
CA PRO A 394 -2.50 -8.53 -24.07
C PRO A 394 -1.21 -7.73 -24.13
N ALA A 395 -0.23 -8.23 -24.90
CA ALA A 395 1.10 -7.64 -25.04
C ALA A 395 1.05 -6.22 -25.61
N SER A 396 0.05 -5.98 -26.45
CA SER A 396 -0.18 -4.69 -27.08
C SER A 396 -1.63 -4.25 -26.94
N LEU A 397 -1.85 -2.95 -27.10
CA LEU A 397 -3.15 -2.34 -26.92
C LEU A 397 -4.13 -2.78 -28.02
N LEU A 398 -3.68 -2.91 -29.26
CA LEU A 398 -4.54 -3.46 -30.33
C LEU A 398 -4.95 -4.90 -30.04
N ALA A 399 -4.04 -5.73 -29.53
CA ALA A 399 -4.35 -7.12 -29.16
C ALA A 399 -5.36 -7.21 -28.00
N SER A 400 -5.49 -6.16 -27.18
CA SER A 400 -6.48 -6.10 -26.12
C SER A 400 -7.91 -5.83 -26.60
N GLY A 401 -8.07 -5.34 -27.83
CA GLY A 401 -9.35 -4.85 -28.34
C GLY A 401 -9.81 -3.52 -27.71
N CYS A 402 -9.06 -2.96 -26.76
CA CYS A 402 -9.42 -1.74 -26.04
C CYS A 402 -9.14 -0.45 -26.83
N ALA A 403 -8.41 -0.54 -27.94
CA ALA A 403 -8.27 0.54 -28.90
C ALA A 403 -8.04 -0.03 -30.31
N GLY A 404 -8.36 0.76 -31.32
CA GLY A 404 -7.91 0.58 -32.69
C GLY A 404 -6.69 1.46 -33.00
N ALA A 405 -6.28 1.47 -34.28
CA ALA A 405 -5.14 2.24 -34.75
C ALA A 405 -5.25 3.73 -34.38
N ASN A 406 -4.13 4.38 -34.06
CA ASN A 406 -4.06 5.78 -33.64
C ASN A 406 -4.90 6.13 -32.39
N ALA A 407 -5.11 5.16 -31.50
CA ALA A 407 -5.92 5.28 -30.29
C ALA A 407 -7.40 5.59 -30.58
N SER A 408 -7.95 5.03 -31.66
CA SER A 408 -9.39 5.03 -31.87
C SER A 408 -10.07 4.11 -30.84
N PRO A 409 -11.31 4.39 -30.41
CA PRO A 409 -12.03 3.50 -29.50
C PRO A 409 -12.23 2.12 -30.14
N GLY A 410 -12.02 1.06 -29.35
CA GLY A 410 -12.26 -0.32 -29.78
C GLY A 410 -13.76 -0.63 -29.96
N PRO A 411 -14.12 -1.77 -30.57
CA PRO A 411 -15.51 -2.19 -30.72
C PRO A 411 -16.26 -2.25 -29.38
N GLY A 412 -17.44 -1.63 -29.31
CA GLY A 412 -18.26 -1.60 -28.09
C GLY A 412 -17.86 -0.54 -27.06
N ALA A 413 -16.89 0.33 -27.39
CA ALA A 413 -16.51 1.45 -26.54
C ALA A 413 -17.63 2.51 -26.45
N ILE A 414 -17.90 2.99 -25.25
CA ILE A 414 -18.74 4.15 -24.98
C ILE A 414 -17.81 5.33 -24.66
N LEU A 415 -17.77 6.32 -25.54
CA LEU A 415 -16.95 7.52 -25.35
C LEU A 415 -17.58 8.41 -24.28
N TYR A 416 -16.72 9.09 -23.52
CA TYR A 416 -17.17 10.11 -22.58
C TYR A 416 -16.14 11.23 -22.41
N GLY A 417 -16.64 12.45 -22.28
CA GLY A 417 -15.89 13.61 -21.81
C GLY A 417 -16.12 13.86 -20.32
N VAL A 418 -15.27 14.70 -19.73
CA VAL A 418 -15.43 15.20 -18.35
C VAL A 418 -15.42 16.72 -18.37
N ALA A 419 -16.19 17.34 -17.49
CA ALA A 419 -16.35 18.79 -17.45
C ALA A 419 -15.11 19.51 -16.86
N SER A 420 -14.54 18.97 -15.78
CA SER A 420 -13.28 19.40 -15.17
C SER A 420 -12.24 18.29 -15.34
N PRO A 421 -11.27 18.43 -16.27
CA PRO A 421 -10.30 17.37 -16.52
C PRO A 421 -9.17 17.32 -15.49
N LEU A 422 -8.73 16.12 -15.14
CA LEU A 422 -7.49 15.88 -14.38
C LEU A 422 -6.29 16.57 -15.06
N TRP A 423 -5.53 17.35 -14.29
CA TRP A 423 -4.26 17.95 -14.68
C TRP A 423 -3.19 16.86 -14.85
N SER A 424 -2.44 16.94 -15.94
CA SER A 424 -1.36 16.00 -16.25
C SER A 424 -0.34 16.71 -17.14
N ASP A 425 0.17 17.83 -16.62
CA ASP A 425 1.11 18.72 -17.31
C ASP A 425 0.66 19.11 -18.73
N GLY A 426 -0.63 19.48 -18.86
CA GLY A 426 -1.24 19.90 -20.12
C GLY A 426 -1.42 18.79 -21.16
N ALA A 427 -1.40 17.50 -20.78
CA ALA A 427 -1.71 16.42 -21.71
C ALA A 427 -3.21 16.38 -22.04
N GLU A 428 -3.53 16.30 -23.34
CA GLU A 428 -4.88 16.03 -23.84
C GLU A 428 -5.27 14.59 -23.54
N LYS A 429 -6.59 14.33 -23.41
CA LYS A 429 -7.09 13.03 -22.94
C LYS A 429 -8.32 12.58 -23.71
N LYS A 430 -8.24 11.41 -24.34
CA LYS A 430 -9.40 10.67 -24.85
C LYS A 430 -9.81 9.60 -23.85
N ARG A 431 -11.11 9.39 -23.67
CA ARG A 431 -11.63 8.42 -22.70
C ARG A 431 -12.79 7.63 -23.28
N TRP A 432 -12.84 6.37 -22.91
CA TRP A 432 -13.95 5.49 -23.22
C TRP A 432 -14.07 4.39 -22.17
N VAL A 433 -15.25 3.78 -22.09
CA VAL A 433 -15.52 2.66 -21.19
C VAL A 433 -16.14 1.51 -21.98
N PHE A 434 -15.80 0.29 -21.59
CA PHE A 434 -16.39 -0.94 -22.08
C PHE A 434 -17.18 -1.59 -20.94
N LEU A 435 -18.38 -2.04 -21.26
CA LEU A 435 -19.26 -2.74 -20.32
C LEU A 435 -19.48 -4.16 -20.81
N PRO A 436 -19.62 -5.14 -19.91
CA PRO A 436 -20.10 -6.46 -20.30
C PRO A 436 -21.45 -6.37 -21.03
N PRO A 437 -21.76 -7.33 -21.92
CA PRO A 437 -23.06 -7.42 -22.57
C PRO A 437 -24.20 -7.31 -21.55
N ASP A 438 -25.21 -6.50 -21.87
CA ASP A 438 -26.42 -6.27 -21.05
C ASP A 438 -26.22 -5.71 -19.62
N ALA A 439 -24.97 -5.56 -19.17
CA ALA A 439 -24.68 -5.00 -17.87
C ALA A 439 -25.09 -3.53 -17.77
N LYS A 440 -25.57 -3.15 -16.58
CA LYS A 440 -26.05 -1.81 -16.26
C LYS A 440 -25.12 -1.12 -15.27
N ILE A 441 -25.05 0.21 -15.38
CA ILE A 441 -24.27 1.08 -14.51
C ILE A 441 -25.14 1.51 -13.33
N GLY A 442 -24.64 1.31 -12.11
CA GLY A 442 -25.23 1.87 -10.90
C GLY A 442 -24.85 3.34 -10.71
N VAL A 443 -25.63 4.07 -9.93
CA VAL A 443 -25.34 5.45 -9.54
C VAL A 443 -25.39 5.51 -8.01
N LYS A 444 -24.27 5.87 -7.40
CA LYS A 444 -24.16 6.02 -5.94
C LYS A 444 -24.85 7.30 -5.47
N ALA A 445 -25.07 7.40 -4.16
CA ALA A 445 -25.77 8.53 -3.55
C ALA A 445 -25.04 9.88 -3.74
N ASP A 446 -23.71 9.85 -3.90
CA ASP A 446 -22.84 10.99 -4.19
C ASP A 446 -22.74 11.32 -5.70
N GLY A 447 -23.32 10.49 -6.57
CA GLY A 447 -23.31 10.66 -8.01
C GLY A 447 -22.17 9.92 -8.72
N ASP A 448 -21.30 9.20 -8.02
CA ASP A 448 -20.30 8.33 -8.63
C ASP A 448 -20.97 7.19 -9.40
N LEU A 449 -20.45 6.87 -10.58
CA LEU A 449 -20.91 5.72 -11.34
C LEU A 449 -20.29 4.43 -10.80
N GLU A 450 -21.13 3.48 -10.45
CA GLU A 450 -20.75 2.13 -10.07
C GLU A 450 -20.76 1.23 -11.31
N LEU A 451 -19.57 0.97 -11.84
CA LEU A 451 -19.43 0.11 -13.00
C LEU A 451 -19.62 -1.37 -12.62
N PRO A 452 -20.20 -2.18 -13.52
CA PRO A 452 -20.40 -3.60 -13.30
C PRO A 452 -19.08 -4.38 -13.44
N VAL A 453 -18.95 -5.44 -12.63
CA VAL A 453 -17.89 -6.44 -12.73
C VAL A 453 -17.63 -6.82 -14.20
N GLY A 454 -16.36 -6.74 -14.63
CA GLY A 454 -15.97 -6.98 -16.01
C GLY A 454 -15.75 -5.72 -16.86
N ALA A 455 -16.13 -4.54 -16.36
CA ALA A 455 -15.94 -3.27 -17.07
C ALA A 455 -14.47 -2.88 -17.22
N VAL A 456 -14.15 -2.16 -18.31
CA VAL A 456 -12.82 -1.59 -18.56
C VAL A 456 -12.94 -0.10 -18.84
N VAL A 457 -12.21 0.72 -18.09
CA VAL A 457 -12.10 2.16 -18.32
C VAL A 457 -10.78 2.46 -18.98
N ALA A 458 -10.80 3.11 -20.14
CA ALA A 458 -9.61 3.46 -20.90
C ALA A 458 -9.41 4.97 -20.96
N LYS A 459 -8.15 5.40 -20.85
CA LYS A 459 -7.74 6.79 -20.97
C LYS A 459 -6.43 6.88 -21.74
N THR A 460 -6.44 7.59 -22.86
CA THR A 460 -5.23 7.86 -23.66
C THR A 460 -4.76 9.27 -23.44
N PHE A 461 -3.48 9.44 -23.10
CA PHE A 461 -2.79 10.70 -22.91
C PHE A 461 -2.04 11.10 -24.18
N ILE A 462 -2.24 12.35 -24.59
CA ILE A 462 -1.71 12.92 -25.83
C ILE A 462 -0.85 14.13 -25.47
N VAL A 463 0.38 14.15 -25.97
CA VAL A 463 1.35 15.25 -25.79
C VAL A 463 1.84 15.66 -27.16
N ASP A 464 1.76 16.96 -27.44
CA ASP A 464 2.22 17.57 -28.70
C ASP A 464 1.66 16.85 -29.94
N GLY A 465 0.37 16.47 -29.88
CA GLY A 465 -0.37 15.78 -30.94
C GLY A 465 -0.08 14.28 -31.09
N LYS A 466 0.76 13.68 -30.23
CA LYS A 466 1.11 12.25 -30.27
C LYS A 466 0.56 11.52 -29.06
N ASN A 467 0.03 10.31 -29.27
CA ASN A 467 -0.33 9.40 -28.19
C ASN A 467 0.95 8.96 -27.47
N VAL A 468 0.92 9.03 -26.14
CA VAL A 468 2.08 8.74 -25.27
C VAL A 468 1.81 7.49 -24.43
N GLU A 469 0.64 7.46 -23.81
CA GLU A 469 0.22 6.42 -22.88
C GLU A 469 -1.26 6.11 -23.09
N THR A 470 -1.63 4.83 -23.10
CA THR A 470 -3.02 4.43 -22.82
C THR A 470 -3.04 3.66 -21.50
N ARG A 471 -3.85 4.15 -20.57
CA ARG A 471 -4.09 3.49 -19.28
C ARG A 471 -5.44 2.81 -19.29
N LEU A 472 -5.45 1.54 -18.89
CA LEU A 472 -6.67 0.77 -18.67
C LEU A 472 -6.84 0.53 -17.18
N LEU A 473 -8.07 0.69 -16.68
CA LEU A 473 -8.50 0.15 -15.40
C LEU A 473 -9.53 -0.93 -15.67
N VAL A 474 -9.25 -2.13 -15.20
CA VAL A 474 -10.06 -3.32 -15.44
C VAL A 474 -10.70 -3.72 -14.12
N GLN A 475 -12.03 -3.78 -14.08
CA GLN A 475 -12.75 -4.40 -12.99
C GLN A 475 -12.80 -5.91 -13.25
N THR A 476 -11.95 -6.64 -12.55
CA THR A 476 -11.82 -8.09 -12.66
C THR A 476 -13.14 -8.81 -12.35
N GLU A 477 -13.26 -10.06 -12.77
CA GLU A 477 -14.43 -10.91 -12.50
C GLU A 477 -14.70 -11.14 -10.99
N LEU A 478 -13.69 -10.90 -10.14
CA LEU A 478 -13.78 -10.97 -8.69
C LEU A 478 -14.16 -9.62 -8.03
N GLY A 479 -14.39 -8.57 -8.83
CA GLY A 479 -14.78 -7.24 -8.37
C GLY A 479 -13.62 -6.32 -7.97
N ALA A 480 -12.36 -6.78 -8.04
CA ALA A 480 -11.17 -5.96 -7.82
C ALA A 480 -10.81 -5.10 -9.05
N TRP A 481 -10.10 -3.99 -8.85
CA TRP A 481 -9.64 -3.09 -9.92
C TRP A 481 -8.13 -3.19 -10.17
N ASP A 482 -7.75 -3.48 -11.41
CA ASP A 482 -6.35 -3.57 -11.83
C ASP A 482 -6.00 -2.51 -12.89
N GLY A 483 -4.83 -1.88 -12.75
CA GLY A 483 -4.34 -0.86 -13.69
C GLY A 483 -3.29 -1.39 -14.67
N TYR A 484 -3.37 -0.97 -15.92
CA TYR A 484 -2.44 -1.35 -17.00
C TYR A 484 -1.99 -0.10 -17.76
N SER A 485 -0.68 0.07 -17.91
CA SER A 485 -0.10 1.20 -18.65
C SER A 485 0.54 0.71 -19.94
N TYR A 486 0.07 1.20 -21.08
CA TYR A 486 0.61 0.91 -22.41
C TYR A 486 1.38 2.12 -22.95
N GLU A 487 2.62 1.92 -23.38
CA GLU A 487 3.45 2.95 -24.03
C GLU A 487 3.26 2.91 -25.54
N TRP A 488 2.85 4.03 -26.14
CA TRP A 488 2.70 4.13 -27.59
C TRP A 488 4.05 4.10 -28.33
N LYS A 489 4.08 3.35 -29.43
CA LYS A 489 5.21 3.32 -30.36
C LYS A 489 5.39 4.67 -31.04
N THR A 490 6.63 4.98 -31.43
CA THR A 490 6.97 6.24 -32.10
C THR A 490 6.24 6.43 -33.42
N ASP A 491 5.94 5.34 -34.13
CA ASP A 491 5.18 5.32 -35.39
C ASP A 491 3.65 5.38 -35.20
N GLN A 492 3.17 5.39 -33.94
CA GLN A 492 1.75 5.44 -33.57
C GLN A 492 0.92 4.23 -34.05
N SER A 493 1.58 3.15 -34.44
CA SER A 493 0.91 1.94 -34.95
C SER A 493 0.18 1.16 -33.85
N ASP A 494 0.76 1.08 -32.65
CA ASP A 494 0.24 0.35 -31.49
C ASP A 494 0.90 0.88 -30.20
N ALA A 495 0.49 0.35 -29.05
CA ALA A 495 1.12 0.60 -27.75
C ALA A 495 1.47 -0.72 -27.05
N GLU A 496 2.60 -0.75 -26.37
CA GLU A 496 3.15 -1.95 -25.71
C GLU A 496 2.88 -1.90 -24.21
N LEU A 497 2.43 -3.01 -23.64
CA LEU A 497 2.18 -3.12 -22.20
C LEU A 497 3.50 -2.99 -21.43
N LEU A 498 3.54 -2.03 -20.50
CA LEU A 498 4.70 -1.87 -19.63
C LEU A 498 4.72 -2.94 -18.52
N PRO A 499 5.87 -3.58 -18.27
CA PRO A 499 6.00 -4.54 -17.18
C PRO A 499 5.92 -3.83 -15.81
N ALA A 500 6.57 -2.68 -15.67
CA ALA A 500 6.63 -1.89 -14.44
C ALA A 500 6.41 -0.41 -14.73
N GLY A 501 6.44 0.40 -13.67
CA GLY A 501 6.46 1.86 -13.79
C GLY A 501 7.70 2.31 -14.53
N LYS A 502 7.58 3.40 -15.29
CA LYS A 502 8.65 3.91 -16.15
C LYS A 502 8.61 5.43 -16.16
N THR A 503 9.77 6.05 -16.29
CA THR A 503 9.87 7.47 -16.64
C THR A 503 10.52 7.63 -18.00
N LYS A 504 10.08 8.63 -18.77
CA LYS A 504 10.60 8.90 -20.12
C LYS A 504 10.48 10.36 -20.48
N GLU A 505 11.45 10.88 -21.21
CA GLU A 505 11.34 12.18 -21.86
C GLU A 505 10.29 12.17 -22.98
N VAL A 506 9.33 13.08 -22.92
CA VAL A 506 8.26 13.19 -23.92
C VAL A 506 8.06 14.66 -24.30
N GLY A 507 8.23 14.97 -25.58
CA GLY A 507 8.10 16.33 -26.11
C GLY A 507 9.11 17.30 -25.49
N ALA A 508 8.75 18.58 -25.41
CA ALA A 508 9.56 19.57 -24.69
C ALA A 508 9.51 19.41 -23.14
N ARG A 509 8.82 18.38 -22.62
CA ARG A 509 8.25 18.36 -21.26
C ARG A 509 9.07 17.65 -20.20
N LYS A 510 10.37 17.46 -20.43
CA LYS A 510 11.38 17.06 -19.43
C LYS A 510 11.20 15.75 -18.65
N THR A 511 10.02 15.13 -18.47
CA THR A 511 9.82 13.72 -18.09
C THR A 511 8.34 13.39 -17.80
N TRP A 512 7.83 12.38 -18.51
CA TRP A 512 6.56 11.68 -18.31
C TRP A 512 6.73 10.47 -17.38
N THR A 513 5.79 10.26 -16.47
CA THR A 513 5.76 9.07 -15.59
C THR A 513 4.61 8.15 -15.98
N TYR A 514 4.95 6.95 -16.43
CA TYR A 514 4.04 5.82 -16.58
C TYR A 514 3.94 5.11 -15.22
N PRO A 515 2.77 5.06 -14.56
CA PRO A 515 2.65 4.34 -13.31
C PRO A 515 2.70 2.83 -13.54
N SER A 516 3.31 2.13 -12.60
CA SER A 516 3.15 0.70 -12.40
C SER A 516 1.71 0.36 -12.03
N ARG A 517 1.38 -0.95 -12.11
CA ARG A 517 0.06 -1.46 -11.68
C ARG A 517 -0.23 -1.13 -10.22
N VAL A 518 0.80 -1.26 -9.39
CA VAL A 518 0.86 -0.90 -7.98
C VAL A 518 0.62 0.60 -7.80
N GLU A 519 1.32 1.46 -8.55
CA GLU A 519 1.13 2.92 -8.44
C GLU A 519 -0.27 3.39 -8.87
N CYS A 520 -0.97 2.67 -9.76
CA CYS A 520 -2.37 2.99 -10.09
C CYS A 520 -3.28 2.96 -8.84
N THR A 521 -3.08 2.02 -7.92
CA THR A 521 -3.94 1.88 -6.73
C THR A 521 -3.71 2.96 -5.67
N SER A 522 -2.68 3.82 -5.83
CA SER A 522 -2.48 4.99 -4.95
C SER A 522 -3.62 6.01 -5.06
N CYS A 523 -4.18 6.17 -6.25
CA CYS A 523 -5.31 7.09 -6.51
C CYS A 523 -6.63 6.34 -6.69
N HIS A 524 -6.57 5.15 -7.29
CA HIS A 524 -7.75 4.33 -7.61
C HIS A 524 -8.13 3.47 -6.39
N THR A 525 -8.64 4.10 -5.34
CA THR A 525 -8.99 3.47 -4.06
C THR A 525 -10.50 3.25 -3.92
N ALA A 526 -10.90 2.40 -2.96
CA ALA A 526 -12.31 2.23 -2.61
C ALA A 526 -12.94 3.53 -2.10
N ALA A 527 -12.22 4.32 -1.31
CA ALA A 527 -12.68 5.62 -0.82
C ALA A 527 -12.93 6.60 -1.96
N ALA A 528 -12.11 6.57 -3.02
CA ALA A 528 -12.23 7.43 -4.19
C ALA A 528 -13.11 6.83 -5.32
N GLY A 529 -13.75 5.68 -5.11
CA GLY A 529 -14.66 5.07 -6.08
C GLY A 529 -14.00 4.37 -7.28
N PHE A 530 -12.67 4.18 -7.25
CA PHE A 530 -11.85 3.52 -8.28
C PHE A 530 -11.81 4.13 -9.69
N THR A 531 -12.89 4.66 -10.27
CA THR A 531 -12.89 5.06 -11.69
C THR A 531 -12.32 6.45 -11.95
N LEU A 532 -12.41 7.35 -10.95
CA LEU A 532 -11.96 8.74 -10.95
C LEU A 532 -12.46 9.54 -12.17
N GLY A 533 -13.60 10.23 -12.00
CA GLY A 533 -14.18 11.14 -12.98
C GLY A 533 -15.31 10.56 -13.85
N LEU A 534 -15.68 9.28 -13.63
CA LEU A 534 -16.97 8.74 -14.07
C LEU A 534 -18.00 8.99 -12.97
N GLU A 535 -18.50 10.23 -12.91
CA GLU A 535 -19.47 10.70 -11.94
C GLU A 535 -20.45 11.68 -12.62
N LEU A 536 -21.67 11.78 -12.12
CA LEU A 536 -22.71 12.59 -12.74
C LEU A 536 -22.33 14.07 -12.83
N ARG A 537 -21.55 14.62 -11.90
CA ARG A 537 -21.11 16.03 -11.96
C ARG A 537 -20.07 16.26 -13.07
N GLN A 538 -19.33 15.25 -13.48
CA GLN A 538 -18.41 15.34 -14.63
C GLN A 538 -19.13 15.16 -15.97
N LEU A 539 -20.24 14.43 -15.96
CA LEU A 539 -20.97 14.02 -17.16
C LEU A 539 -22.26 14.84 -17.41
N GLY A 540 -22.78 15.53 -16.40
CA GLY A 540 -24.20 15.88 -16.18
C GLY A 540 -24.87 16.93 -17.08
N GLU A 541 -24.49 17.03 -18.35
CA GLU A 541 -25.28 17.77 -19.34
C GLU A 541 -26.09 16.78 -20.21
N PRO A 542 -27.40 16.62 -19.99
CA PRO A 542 -28.26 15.81 -20.86
C PRO A 542 -28.26 16.36 -22.28
N GLY A 543 -27.95 15.51 -23.26
CA GLY A 543 -27.94 15.91 -24.68
C GLY A 543 -26.62 16.47 -25.18
N ALA A 544 -25.57 16.57 -24.35
CA ALA A 544 -24.20 16.71 -24.85
C ALA A 544 -23.79 15.38 -25.52
N PRO A 545 -23.61 15.34 -26.87
CA PRO A 545 -23.43 14.10 -27.62
C PRO A 545 -22.23 13.25 -27.14
N ASP A 546 -21.26 13.88 -26.49
CA ASP A 546 -19.99 13.25 -26.12
C ASP A 546 -19.79 13.07 -24.60
N ARG A 547 -20.76 13.40 -23.74
CA ARG A 547 -20.56 13.35 -22.27
C ARG A 547 -21.52 12.43 -21.53
N PHE A 548 -22.79 12.35 -21.93
CA PHE A 548 -23.81 11.74 -21.08
C PHE A 548 -24.70 10.70 -21.78
N GLY A 549 -25.12 10.96 -23.03
CA GLY A 549 -26.22 10.21 -23.67
C GLY A 549 -26.03 8.69 -23.67
N ALA A 550 -24.94 8.21 -24.26
CA ALA A 550 -24.69 6.77 -24.40
C ALA A 550 -24.44 6.05 -23.05
N LEU A 551 -23.91 6.76 -22.04
CA LEU A 551 -23.74 6.21 -20.68
C LEU A 551 -25.08 6.14 -19.95
N ALA A 552 -25.92 7.17 -20.08
CA ALA A 552 -27.23 7.24 -19.44
C ALA A 552 -28.16 6.10 -19.87
N GLU A 553 -28.12 5.70 -21.14
CA GLU A 553 -28.88 4.53 -21.66
C GLU A 553 -28.46 3.20 -21.02
N ARG A 554 -27.26 3.14 -20.44
CA ARG A 554 -26.72 1.97 -19.77
C ARG A 554 -26.94 2.00 -18.25
N MET A 555 -27.53 3.05 -17.68
CA MET A 555 -27.77 3.12 -16.24
C MET A 555 -28.97 2.27 -15.81
N VAL A 556 -28.94 1.76 -14.57
CA VAL A 556 -30.06 1.01 -13.96
C VAL A 556 -31.31 1.89 -13.85
N THR A 557 -31.13 3.17 -13.56
CA THR A 557 -32.20 4.16 -13.48
C THR A 557 -31.70 5.45 -14.12
N PRO A 558 -32.51 6.15 -14.94
CA PRO A 558 -32.16 7.47 -15.43
C PRO A 558 -31.89 8.39 -14.23
N PRO A 559 -30.69 8.96 -14.12
CA PRO A 559 -30.37 9.77 -12.96
C PRO A 559 -31.05 11.13 -13.07
N ASP A 560 -31.46 11.67 -11.93
CA ASP A 560 -31.86 13.07 -11.83
C ASP A 560 -30.60 13.95 -11.89
N VAL A 561 -30.18 14.31 -13.10
CA VAL A 561 -29.00 15.16 -13.34
C VAL A 561 -29.13 16.53 -12.69
N ALA A 562 -30.34 17.02 -12.41
CA ALA A 562 -30.55 18.31 -11.75
C ALA A 562 -30.05 18.28 -10.29
N LYS A 563 -30.02 17.10 -9.66
CA LYS A 563 -29.42 16.89 -8.34
C LYS A 563 -27.88 16.98 -8.35
N TYR A 564 -27.25 16.80 -9.50
CA TYR A 564 -25.80 16.73 -9.67
C TYR A 564 -25.31 17.78 -10.67
N PRO A 565 -25.32 19.08 -10.30
CA PRO A 565 -24.92 20.15 -11.21
C PRO A 565 -23.50 19.92 -11.74
N ALA A 566 -23.33 20.10 -13.05
CA ALA A 566 -22.08 19.83 -13.73
C ALA A 566 -20.94 20.70 -13.18
N PHE A 567 -19.74 20.13 -13.08
CA PHE A 567 -18.56 20.86 -12.66
C PHE A 567 -18.17 21.93 -13.69
N PRO A 568 -17.97 23.19 -13.28
CA PRO A 568 -17.39 24.18 -14.17
C PRO A 568 -15.90 23.88 -14.37
N SER A 569 -15.41 23.94 -15.61
CA SER A 569 -13.97 23.96 -15.85
C SER A 569 -13.40 25.31 -15.41
N THR A 570 -12.08 25.37 -15.19
CA THR A 570 -11.37 26.60 -14.81
C THR A 570 -11.52 27.72 -15.86
N SER A 571 -11.81 27.38 -17.12
CA SER A 571 -11.98 28.31 -18.23
C SER A 571 -13.43 28.70 -18.55
N VAL A 572 -14.43 28.12 -17.89
CA VAL A 572 -15.86 28.44 -18.14
C VAL A 572 -16.19 29.86 -17.69
N ALA A 573 -16.73 30.68 -18.60
CA ALA A 573 -17.25 32.00 -18.28
C ALA A 573 -18.57 31.90 -17.47
N GLY A 574 -18.75 32.77 -16.48
CA GLY A 574 -20.00 32.87 -15.70
C GLY A 574 -20.10 32.01 -14.43
N ALA A 575 -19.24 31.01 -14.25
CA ALA A 575 -19.15 30.27 -12.97
C ALA A 575 -18.30 31.04 -11.94
N SER A 576 -18.68 30.95 -10.65
CA SER A 576 -17.94 31.58 -9.54
C SER A 576 -16.56 30.95 -9.35
N ASP A 577 -15.62 31.71 -8.79
CA ASP A 577 -14.26 31.22 -8.49
C ASP A 577 -14.30 30.06 -7.49
N GLU A 578 -15.21 30.08 -6.52
CA GLU A 578 -15.44 28.95 -5.63
C GLU A 578 -15.86 27.69 -6.38
N ALA A 579 -16.88 27.77 -7.25
CA ALA A 579 -17.37 26.60 -7.96
C ALA A 579 -16.27 25.96 -8.83
N LYS A 580 -15.44 26.80 -9.49
CA LYS A 580 -14.30 26.35 -10.28
C LYS A 580 -13.19 25.77 -9.42
N ALA A 581 -12.82 26.42 -8.31
CA ALA A 581 -11.80 25.93 -7.39
C ALA A 581 -12.22 24.59 -6.77
N ARG A 582 -13.46 24.46 -6.30
CA ARG A 582 -13.99 23.23 -5.72
C ARG A 582 -14.07 22.09 -6.73
N ALA A 583 -14.48 22.36 -7.97
CA ALA A 583 -14.45 21.36 -9.05
C ALA A 583 -13.02 20.89 -9.38
N TYR A 584 -12.06 21.82 -9.42
CA TYR A 584 -10.66 21.49 -9.65
C TYR A 584 -10.08 20.65 -8.51
N LEU A 585 -10.27 21.06 -7.26
CA LEU A 585 -9.77 20.36 -6.07
C LEU A 585 -10.42 18.99 -5.91
N HIS A 586 -11.71 18.84 -6.23
CA HIS A 586 -12.36 17.54 -6.27
C HIS A 586 -11.65 16.62 -7.28
N THR A 587 -11.50 17.09 -8.52
CA THR A 587 -10.93 16.31 -9.63
C THR A 587 -9.46 15.95 -9.43
N ASN A 588 -8.67 16.85 -8.82
CA ASN A 588 -7.20 16.75 -8.78
C ASN A 588 -6.61 16.45 -7.40
N CYS A 589 -7.38 16.62 -6.31
CA CYS A 589 -6.88 16.47 -4.94
C CYS A 589 -7.72 15.57 -4.04
N SER A 590 -9.04 15.47 -4.23
CA SER A 590 -9.92 14.71 -3.31
C SER A 590 -9.68 13.19 -3.25
N MET A 591 -9.16 12.57 -4.31
CA MET A 591 -8.82 11.14 -4.33
C MET A 591 -7.81 10.75 -3.24
N CYS A 592 -6.96 11.70 -2.82
CA CYS A 592 -6.05 11.55 -1.70
C CYS A 592 -6.60 12.27 -0.46
N HIS A 593 -7.14 13.49 -0.64
CA HIS A 593 -7.66 14.34 0.42
C HIS A 593 -9.16 14.15 0.61
N ARG A 594 -9.54 12.98 1.15
CA ARG A 594 -10.89 12.66 1.61
C ARG A 594 -10.84 11.58 2.70
N PRO A 595 -11.89 11.44 3.52
CA PRO A 595 -11.98 10.36 4.51
C PRO A 595 -11.77 8.98 3.86
N GLY A 596 -10.89 8.17 4.46
CA GLY A 596 -10.59 6.81 4.01
C GLY A 596 -9.61 6.69 2.84
N ALA A 597 -9.10 7.80 2.29
CA ALA A 597 -8.05 7.78 1.27
C ALA A 597 -6.65 7.88 1.90
N ALA A 598 -5.67 7.19 1.31
CA ALA A 598 -4.25 7.26 1.66
C ALA A 598 -3.44 7.66 0.41
N PRO A 599 -2.32 8.41 0.51
CA PRO A 599 -1.67 8.92 1.72
C PRO A 599 -1.87 10.45 1.84
N ALA A 600 -2.99 10.93 2.39
CA ALA A 600 -3.09 12.36 2.72
C ALA A 600 -2.71 12.60 4.18
N PRO A 601 -1.56 13.25 4.46
CA PRO A 601 -1.18 13.63 5.81
C PRO A 601 -2.07 14.75 6.40
N ALA A 602 -2.97 15.36 5.63
CA ALA A 602 -3.90 16.38 6.11
C ALA A 602 -5.32 15.79 6.19
N LEU A 603 -5.99 15.91 7.34
CA LEU A 603 -7.38 15.51 7.61
C LEU A 603 -8.42 16.36 6.85
N ILE A 604 -8.08 16.85 5.66
CA ILE A 604 -8.94 17.70 4.87
C ILE A 604 -9.75 16.89 3.86
N ASP A 605 -10.96 17.36 3.58
CA ASP A 605 -11.85 16.77 2.59
C ASP A 605 -12.06 17.76 1.43
N LEU A 606 -11.47 17.46 0.28
CA LEU A 606 -11.47 18.32 -0.88
C LEU A 606 -12.58 17.98 -1.90
N ARG A 607 -13.53 17.12 -1.53
CA ARG A 607 -14.69 16.85 -2.40
C ARG A 607 -15.54 18.11 -2.56
N ALA A 608 -16.02 18.39 -3.77
CA ALA A 608 -16.73 19.63 -4.09
C ALA A 608 -18.06 19.84 -3.34
N ASP A 609 -18.70 18.78 -2.87
CA ASP A 609 -19.99 18.78 -2.18
C ASP A 609 -19.89 18.92 -0.65
N VAL A 610 -18.68 18.92 -0.11
CA VAL A 610 -18.44 19.05 1.33
C VAL A 610 -18.49 20.51 1.74
N ASP A 611 -19.29 20.84 2.76
CA ASP A 611 -19.35 22.19 3.30
C ASP A 611 -17.97 22.65 3.80
N LEU A 612 -17.64 23.94 3.63
CA LEU A 612 -16.35 24.51 4.00
C LEU A 612 -15.98 24.23 5.47
N ARG A 613 -16.96 24.19 6.40
CA ARG A 613 -16.76 23.83 7.81
C ARG A 613 -16.23 22.42 8.00
N THR A 614 -16.68 21.50 7.15
CA THR A 614 -16.38 20.06 7.23
C THR A 614 -15.12 19.70 6.44
N MET A 615 -14.70 20.54 5.49
CA MET A 615 -13.46 20.32 4.74
C MET A 615 -12.20 20.39 5.59
N ASP A 616 -12.25 21.04 6.76
CA ASP A 616 -11.13 21.30 7.67
C ASP A 616 -9.92 22.04 7.02
N VAL A 617 -10.14 22.74 5.90
CA VAL A 617 -9.08 23.45 5.17
C VAL A 617 -8.56 24.70 5.90
N CYS A 618 -9.25 25.16 6.93
CA CYS A 618 -8.84 26.30 7.75
C CYS A 618 -7.85 25.92 8.87
N ALA A 619 -7.61 24.62 9.07
CA ALA A 619 -6.71 24.12 10.09
C ALA A 619 -5.23 24.40 9.74
N PRO A 620 -4.34 24.44 10.75
CA PRO A 620 -2.91 24.34 10.50
C PRO A 620 -2.56 23.00 9.82
N PRO A 621 -1.54 22.96 8.94
CA PRO A 621 -1.11 21.74 8.30
C PRO A 621 -0.50 20.77 9.33
N LEU A 622 -0.84 19.48 9.25
CA LEU A 622 -0.26 18.44 10.11
C LEU A 622 1.23 18.19 9.84
N ALA A 623 1.69 18.45 8.61
CA ALA A 623 3.09 18.37 8.23
C ALA A 623 3.42 19.34 7.08
N GLY A 624 4.65 19.87 7.08
CA GLY A 624 5.19 20.72 6.03
C GLY A 624 4.49 22.07 5.92
N ASP A 625 4.77 22.94 6.89
CA ASP A 625 4.37 24.36 6.96
C ASP A 625 5.03 25.26 5.90
N LEU A 626 6.02 24.71 5.17
CA LEU A 626 6.81 25.39 4.14
C LEU A 626 7.53 26.64 4.68
N GLY A 627 7.81 26.69 5.99
CA GLY A 627 8.41 27.84 6.65
C GLY A 627 7.47 29.05 6.80
N ILE A 628 6.15 28.86 6.68
CA ILE A 628 5.15 29.93 6.83
C ILE A 628 4.81 30.09 8.31
N VAL A 629 4.96 31.31 8.84
CA VAL A 629 4.55 31.64 10.22
C VAL A 629 3.03 31.54 10.36
N ASP A 630 2.58 30.80 11.38
CA ASP A 630 1.18 30.42 11.61
C ASP A 630 0.52 29.82 10.36
N ALA A 631 1.22 28.88 9.71
CA ALA A 631 0.75 28.24 8.50
C ALA A 631 -0.68 27.70 8.64
N ARG A 632 -1.51 27.97 7.63
CA ARG A 632 -2.82 27.35 7.44
C ARG A 632 -2.85 26.64 6.11
N ILE A 633 -3.63 25.56 6.02
CA ILE A 633 -3.86 24.88 4.74
C ILE A 633 -4.47 25.89 3.75
N VAL A 634 -5.51 26.60 4.18
CA VAL A 634 -6.06 27.81 3.58
C VAL A 634 -6.07 28.91 4.64
N ALA A 635 -5.33 29.98 4.40
CA ALA A 635 -5.39 31.22 5.17
C ALA A 635 -6.41 32.17 4.51
N PRO A 636 -7.54 32.49 5.19
CA PRO A 636 -8.58 33.39 4.66
C PRO A 636 -8.02 34.69 4.12
N GLY A 637 -8.39 35.05 2.89
CA GLY A 637 -7.97 36.31 2.27
C GLY A 637 -6.53 36.32 1.75
N ASP A 638 -5.69 35.34 2.10
CA ASP A 638 -4.25 35.36 1.84
C ASP A 638 -3.74 34.06 1.19
N PRO A 639 -3.73 33.99 -0.15
CA PRO A 639 -3.15 32.86 -0.87
C PRO A 639 -1.65 32.67 -0.62
N VAL A 640 -0.90 33.73 -0.34
CA VAL A 640 0.56 33.64 -0.13
C VAL A 640 0.89 32.91 1.17
N ARG A 641 0.05 33.09 2.20
CA ARG A 641 0.14 32.36 3.49
C ARG A 641 -0.57 31.00 3.49
N SER A 642 -1.22 30.62 2.39
CA SER A 642 -1.95 29.36 2.28
C SER A 642 -1.04 28.24 1.75
N VAL A 643 -0.86 27.19 2.54
CA VAL A 643 -0.04 26.02 2.14
C VAL A 643 -0.61 25.37 0.88
N LEU A 644 -1.93 25.30 0.71
CA LEU A 644 -2.57 24.76 -0.49
C LEU A 644 -2.10 25.47 -1.78
N SER A 645 -2.18 26.80 -1.81
CA SER A 645 -1.75 27.62 -2.96
C SER A 645 -0.24 27.44 -3.23
N ARG A 646 0.58 27.50 -2.18
CA ARG A 646 2.04 27.33 -2.31
C ARG A 646 2.40 25.98 -2.91
N ARG A 647 1.76 24.89 -2.46
CA ARG A 647 2.02 23.54 -3.00
C ARG A 647 1.55 23.37 -4.44
N MET A 648 0.45 24.00 -4.83
CA MET A 648 -0.02 23.99 -6.23
C MET A 648 0.92 24.76 -7.17
N ARG A 649 1.65 25.75 -6.65
CA ARG A 649 2.63 26.54 -7.39
C ARG A 649 4.08 26.05 -7.30
N SER A 650 4.32 24.97 -6.56
CA SER A 650 5.65 24.34 -6.42
C SER A 650 5.87 23.25 -7.46
N VAL A 651 7.13 23.06 -7.87
CA VAL A 651 7.57 21.94 -8.75
C VAL A 651 8.61 21.03 -8.06
N ASP A 652 9.07 21.43 -6.88
CA ASP A 652 10.08 20.74 -6.07
C ASP A 652 9.45 19.65 -5.18
N HIS A 653 10.17 19.27 -4.11
CA HIS A 653 9.70 18.31 -3.11
C HIS A 653 8.43 18.77 -2.37
N ALA A 654 8.01 20.04 -2.43
CA ALA A 654 6.79 20.53 -1.81
C ALA A 654 5.55 20.42 -2.70
N ARG A 655 5.71 20.19 -4.01
CA ARG A 655 4.63 20.18 -5.01
C ARG A 655 3.44 19.29 -4.66
N MET A 656 2.25 19.71 -5.06
CA MET A 656 1.06 18.86 -5.10
C MET A 656 0.29 19.10 -6.42
N PRO A 657 -0.19 18.03 -7.08
CA PRO A 657 -0.07 16.61 -6.71
C PRO A 657 1.36 16.05 -6.85
N LYS A 658 1.69 15.01 -6.06
CA LYS A 658 3.02 14.35 -6.12
C LYS A 658 3.23 13.52 -7.39
N LEU A 659 2.16 12.89 -7.85
CA LEU A 659 2.15 11.99 -9.00
C LEU A 659 1.55 12.72 -10.21
N GLY A 660 2.17 12.54 -11.37
CA GLY A 660 1.64 13.00 -12.66
C GLY A 660 1.69 14.50 -12.94
N SER A 661 2.25 15.32 -12.03
CA SER A 661 2.41 16.77 -12.22
C SER A 661 3.84 17.21 -11.90
N ARG A 662 4.49 17.87 -12.87
CA ARG A 662 5.79 18.55 -12.72
C ARG A 662 5.78 19.98 -13.27
N VAL A 663 4.67 20.40 -13.85
CA VAL A 663 4.40 21.75 -14.33
C VAL A 663 3.25 22.33 -13.52
N VAL A 664 3.37 23.62 -13.19
CA VAL A 664 2.30 24.37 -12.51
C VAL A 664 1.12 24.56 -13.45
N ASP A 665 -0.07 24.15 -13.03
CA ASP A 665 -1.34 24.56 -13.66
C ASP A 665 -1.66 25.99 -13.22
N ALA A 666 -1.08 26.98 -13.92
CA ALA A 666 -1.23 28.39 -13.54
C ALA A 666 -2.70 28.85 -13.57
N PRO A 667 -3.51 28.55 -14.60
CA PRO A 667 -4.94 28.88 -14.58
C PRO A 667 -5.69 28.31 -13.39
N ALA A 668 -5.43 27.05 -13.01
CA ALA A 668 -6.09 26.46 -11.85
C ALA A 668 -5.60 27.05 -10.52
N ALA A 669 -4.30 27.33 -10.39
CA ALA A 669 -3.73 27.99 -9.22
C ALA A 669 -4.31 29.41 -9.05
N ASP A 670 -4.50 30.16 -10.13
CA ASP A 670 -5.09 31.49 -10.10
C ASP A 670 -6.57 31.46 -9.63
N VAL A 671 -7.34 30.47 -10.07
CA VAL A 671 -8.72 30.25 -9.62
C VAL A 671 -8.78 29.87 -8.14
N VAL A 672 -7.89 28.98 -7.68
CA VAL A 672 -7.82 28.61 -6.26
C VAL A 672 -7.40 29.81 -5.40
N ASP A 673 -6.47 30.64 -5.86
CA ASP A 673 -6.11 31.87 -5.17
C ASP A 673 -7.28 32.87 -5.11
N ALA A 674 -8.06 32.99 -6.18
CA ALA A 674 -9.25 33.83 -6.19
C ALA A 674 -10.32 33.34 -5.20
N TRP A 675 -10.53 32.02 -5.12
CA TRP A 675 -11.39 31.42 -4.09
C TRP A 675 -10.86 31.70 -2.68
N ILE A 676 -9.56 31.47 -2.41
CA ILE A 676 -8.95 31.73 -1.08
C ILE A 676 -9.15 33.19 -0.65
N ARG A 677 -9.06 34.16 -1.57
CA ARG A 677 -9.33 35.58 -1.25
C ARG A 677 -10.77 35.84 -0.78
N GLY A 678 -11.72 35.03 -1.24
CA GLY A 678 -13.13 35.09 -0.84
C GLY A 678 -13.52 34.18 0.32
N VAL A 679 -12.62 33.30 0.79
CA VAL A 679 -12.89 32.38 1.90
C VAL A 679 -12.95 33.14 3.22
N THR A 680 -14.03 32.91 3.98
CA THR A 680 -14.13 33.25 5.40
C THR A 680 -14.18 31.96 6.21
N CYS A 681 -13.17 31.72 7.05
CA CYS A 681 -13.19 30.54 7.91
C CYS A 681 -14.28 30.69 8.99
N PRO A 682 -15.11 29.67 9.17
CA PRO A 682 -16.24 29.66 10.10
C PRO A 682 -15.84 29.54 11.57
#